data_AF-A0A353PKP4-F1
#
_entry.id   AF-A0A353PKP4-F1
#
_cell.length_a   1.000
_cell.length_b   1.000
_cell.length_c   1.000
_cell.angle_alpha   90.00
_cell.angle_beta   90.00
_cell.angle_gamma   90.00
#
_symmetry.space_group_name_H-M   'P 1'
#
loop_
_entity.id
_entity.type
_entity.pdbx_description
1 polymer ?
#
loop_
_entity_poly.entity_id
_entity_poly.type
_entity_poly.pdbx_seq_one_letter_code
_entity_poly.pdbx_strand_id
1 'polypeptide(L)'
;MPSMLLIQWGVFGFFVAINFLLGFFRGTSKSLYFTVVSIFLTIVTLIIVSSISLNWFLSATFTFQDLIALIQGYLPITVPADILAYLIDPALTGLIVAIIDLVIRVIAFFSLYPVIKSLLTLIIFKPIWKRIILKKMLAKQNEKEKQEFEEDSERNSTKKKFVPRKRLNKNIMSRFFGGMVGSVRGAVVGFIFLLPVLVFSGFIAGLGSEPTIESNNNAQLGAGNQQLIALPSMVQDYLDQVKEMNEQGLASITSQILIEGKSIDRYVFDMVFTVDVYDFEDELEEASEFNFGQELESILGIATILMDGGYLDEGYDFNTISSDNLGDIEQIFTYISKSNLLGYMIPFATQYGIENFMPDDLAYDFSTRPNGQAALDAFTEVDWSLEFMRLYDIIEATLEFGSLAEIMGYLSDPTTMLELTAEQGTNLANIVRAFGNLESLAIIHLAADFAVSSTQAQDMVTWVDPADREAYLTEELSFIFDNADFFIGETGQFARIANLIDAIFTDEFGDVDLTALAEASSDPTQFLALQNEEWISNIFTKITEIEMLVELIPLGVDYALYSALGDQVDAALADEISTAMNEIEWDTELQNIGSIYIEATKLGIAALGGDTDTMVIVDEVVTNHMDTLRLIVEKIFEDSQVVNAALELASPAIIDQFVTDELLNDVVTKTLMSDPASGVVDFNFGQEINNIL
;
A
#
# COMPACT_ATOMS: atom_id res chain seq x y z
N MET A 1 -0.43 18.45 -30.92
CA MET A 1 -0.31 19.60 -29.97
C MET A 1 -0.66 20.99 -30.55
N PRO A 2 -0.27 21.40 -31.78
CA PRO A 2 -0.50 22.78 -32.27
C PRO A 2 -1.96 23.24 -32.29
N SER A 3 -2.90 22.31 -32.48
CA SER A 3 -4.34 22.58 -32.52
C SER A 3 -4.93 22.95 -31.14
N MET A 4 -4.46 22.32 -30.05
CA MET A 4 -4.92 22.61 -28.68
C MET A 4 -4.49 24.02 -28.23
N LEU A 5 -3.22 24.38 -28.47
CA LEU A 5 -2.68 25.71 -28.15
C LEU A 5 -3.40 26.82 -28.92
N LEU A 6 -3.70 26.61 -30.20
CA LEU A 6 -4.48 27.55 -31.02
C LEU A 6 -5.93 27.71 -30.51
N ILE A 7 -6.55 26.64 -30.01
CA ILE A 7 -7.87 26.69 -29.40
C ILE A 7 -7.82 27.47 -28.08
N GLN A 8 -6.84 27.20 -27.20
CA GLN A 8 -6.65 27.93 -25.94
C GLN A 8 -6.46 29.43 -26.17
N TRP A 9 -5.53 29.83 -27.05
CA TRP A 9 -5.30 31.22 -27.41
C TRP A 9 -6.50 31.85 -28.11
N GLY A 10 -7.23 31.08 -28.92
CA GLY A 10 -8.47 31.52 -29.58
C GLY A 10 -9.57 31.84 -28.57
N VAL A 11 -9.82 30.95 -27.60
CA VAL A 11 -10.81 31.15 -26.54
C VAL A 11 -10.41 32.30 -25.62
N PHE A 12 -9.15 32.35 -25.20
CA PHE A 12 -8.63 33.43 -24.36
C PHE A 12 -8.71 34.79 -25.08
N GLY A 13 -8.25 34.85 -26.33
CA GLY A 13 -8.31 36.03 -27.17
C GLY A 13 -9.74 36.51 -27.41
N PHE A 14 -10.69 35.59 -27.58
CA PHE A 14 -12.12 35.90 -27.69
C PHE A 14 -12.65 36.59 -26.43
N PHE A 15 -12.35 36.07 -25.24
CA PHE A 15 -12.76 36.70 -23.97
C PHE A 15 -12.12 38.08 -23.77
N VAL A 16 -10.83 38.22 -24.09
CA VAL A 16 -10.12 39.51 -24.02
C VAL A 16 -10.74 40.53 -24.99
N ALA A 17 -10.99 40.15 -26.25
CA ALA A 17 -11.54 41.02 -27.27
C ALA A 17 -12.98 41.48 -26.95
N ILE A 18 -13.85 40.56 -26.53
CA ILE A 18 -15.23 40.90 -26.16
C ILE A 18 -15.25 41.84 -24.95
N ASN A 19 -14.45 41.56 -23.92
CA ASN A 19 -14.42 42.41 -22.74
C ASN A 19 -13.74 43.76 -23.03
N PHE A 20 -12.77 43.83 -23.95
CA PHE A 20 -12.25 45.08 -24.48
C PHE A 20 -13.34 45.93 -25.12
N LEU A 21 -14.13 45.37 -26.04
CA LEU A 21 -15.23 46.09 -26.69
C LEU A 21 -16.26 46.57 -25.67
N LEU A 22 -16.65 45.71 -24.72
CA LEU A 22 -17.55 46.08 -23.63
C LEU A 22 -16.98 47.21 -22.77
N GLY A 23 -15.69 47.15 -22.45
CA GLY A 23 -14.95 48.17 -21.73
C GLY A 23 -14.91 49.51 -22.48
N PHE A 24 -14.68 49.44 -23.79
CA PHE A 24 -14.63 50.60 -24.67
C PHE A 24 -15.96 51.36 -24.70
N PHE A 25 -17.09 50.64 -24.81
CA PHE A 25 -18.42 51.25 -24.73
C PHE A 25 -18.77 51.77 -23.32
N ARG A 26 -18.24 51.12 -22.27
CA ARG A 26 -18.48 51.49 -20.86
C ARG A 26 -17.68 52.72 -20.41
N GLY A 27 -16.44 52.90 -20.87
CA GLY A 27 -15.50 53.95 -20.44
C GLY A 27 -14.78 53.60 -19.13
N THR A 28 -13.61 54.21 -18.88
CA THR A 28 -12.64 53.81 -17.83
C THR A 28 -13.26 53.56 -16.46
N SER A 29 -13.95 54.55 -15.87
CA SER A 29 -14.43 54.46 -14.48
C SER A 29 -15.45 53.35 -14.28
N LYS A 30 -16.31 53.12 -15.29
CA LYS A 30 -17.30 52.04 -15.26
C LYS A 30 -16.64 50.68 -15.49
N SER A 31 -15.67 50.62 -16.41
CA SER A 31 -14.92 49.41 -16.68
C SER A 31 -14.12 48.96 -15.45
N LEU A 32 -13.45 49.89 -14.77
CA LEU A 32 -12.66 49.64 -13.56
C LEU A 32 -13.52 49.06 -12.44
N TYR A 33 -14.64 49.70 -12.13
CA TYR A 33 -15.58 49.18 -11.14
C TYR A 33 -16.02 47.75 -11.45
N PHE A 34 -16.48 47.50 -12.67
CA PHE A 34 -16.94 46.16 -13.06
C PHE A 34 -15.81 45.14 -13.26
N THR A 35 -14.56 45.57 -13.27
CA THR A 35 -13.38 44.69 -13.31
C THR A 35 -13.04 44.24 -11.90
N VAL A 36 -12.90 45.18 -10.96
CA VAL A 36 -12.70 44.88 -9.53
C VAL A 36 -13.83 43.98 -9.00
N VAL A 37 -15.08 44.33 -9.30
CA VAL A 37 -16.25 43.49 -8.94
C VAL A 37 -16.17 42.13 -9.59
N SER A 38 -15.69 42.01 -10.84
CA SER A 38 -15.58 40.72 -11.52
C SER A 38 -14.51 39.84 -10.90
N ILE A 39 -13.38 40.39 -10.49
CA ILE A 39 -12.30 39.65 -9.80
C ILE A 39 -12.80 39.18 -8.43
N PHE A 40 -13.37 40.09 -7.64
CA PHE A 40 -13.95 39.76 -6.34
C PHE A 40 -15.03 38.68 -6.46
N LEU A 41 -15.97 38.83 -7.39
CA LEU A 41 -16.99 37.81 -7.64
C LEU A 41 -16.41 36.50 -8.14
N THR A 42 -15.28 36.51 -8.85
CA THR A 42 -14.64 35.26 -9.28
C THR A 42 -14.17 34.49 -8.07
N ILE A 43 -13.42 35.12 -7.17
CA ILE A 43 -12.93 34.50 -5.93
C ILE A 43 -14.10 33.98 -5.10
N VAL A 44 -15.11 34.81 -4.83
CA VAL A 44 -16.31 34.40 -4.07
C VAL A 44 -17.06 33.26 -4.74
N THR A 45 -17.18 33.26 -6.07
CA THR A 45 -17.89 32.17 -6.76
C THR A 45 -17.09 30.87 -6.74
N LEU A 46 -15.75 30.94 -6.83
CA LEU A 46 -14.91 29.76 -6.71
C LEU A 46 -15.01 29.15 -5.31
N ILE A 47 -14.98 29.97 -4.25
CA ILE A 47 -15.19 29.51 -2.87
C ILE A 47 -16.59 28.89 -2.71
N ILE A 48 -17.62 29.49 -3.32
CA ILE A 48 -18.96 28.90 -3.28
C ILE A 48 -18.97 27.53 -3.97
N VAL A 49 -18.32 27.39 -5.13
CA VAL A 49 -18.24 26.13 -5.87
C VAL A 49 -17.44 25.09 -5.10
N SER A 50 -16.31 25.46 -4.50
CA SER A 50 -15.49 24.56 -3.69
C SER A 50 -16.20 24.09 -2.43
N SER A 51 -17.13 24.86 -1.89
CA SER A 51 -17.92 24.39 -0.74
C SER A 51 -19.12 23.51 -1.12
N ILE A 52 -19.46 23.35 -2.41
CA ILE A 52 -20.60 22.51 -2.80
C ILE A 52 -20.30 21.06 -2.45
N SER A 53 -21.12 20.51 -1.55
CA SER A 53 -21.11 19.10 -1.21
C SER A 53 -22.54 18.59 -1.05
N LEU A 54 -22.77 17.33 -1.40
CA LEU A 54 -23.99 16.58 -1.12
C LEU A 54 -24.23 16.44 0.37
N ASN A 55 -23.17 16.49 1.19
CA ASN A 55 -23.28 16.47 2.66
C ASN A 55 -24.03 17.66 3.23
N TRP A 56 -24.25 18.73 2.46
CA TRP A 56 -25.19 19.79 2.86
C TRP A 56 -26.64 19.35 2.91
N PHE A 57 -26.99 18.33 2.14
CA PHE A 57 -28.34 17.78 2.05
C PHE A 57 -28.45 16.47 2.83
N LEU A 58 -27.39 15.68 2.88
CA LEU A 58 -27.32 14.47 3.68
C LEU A 58 -27.27 14.83 5.17
N SER A 59 -28.09 14.16 5.97
CA SER A 59 -28.17 14.35 7.41
C SER A 59 -28.70 13.08 8.06
N ALA A 60 -28.67 13.00 9.39
CA ALA A 60 -29.34 11.94 10.14
C ALA A 60 -30.85 11.77 9.80
N THR A 61 -31.46 12.78 9.17
CA THR A 61 -32.87 12.76 8.74
C THR A 61 -33.10 12.62 7.23
N PHE A 62 -32.05 12.70 6.41
CA PHE A 62 -32.12 12.54 4.95
C PHE A 62 -30.86 11.81 4.48
N THR A 63 -30.99 10.52 4.24
CA THR A 63 -29.86 9.62 3.96
C THR A 63 -29.57 9.54 2.47
N PHE A 64 -28.43 8.93 2.11
CA PHE A 64 -28.10 8.67 0.71
C PHE A 64 -29.12 7.73 0.05
N GLN A 65 -29.67 6.78 0.81
CA GLN A 65 -30.80 5.95 0.40
C GLN A 65 -32.04 6.78 0.02
N ASP A 66 -32.38 7.81 0.81
CA ASP A 66 -33.50 8.70 0.51
C ASP A 66 -33.27 9.49 -0.78
N LEU A 67 -32.02 9.89 -1.05
CA LEU A 67 -31.63 10.54 -2.30
C LEU A 67 -31.80 9.60 -3.51
N ILE A 68 -31.35 8.35 -3.41
CA ILE A 68 -31.52 7.36 -4.48
C ILE A 68 -33.02 7.09 -4.72
N ALA A 69 -33.80 6.87 -3.65
CA ALA A 69 -35.24 6.65 -3.75
C ALA A 69 -35.95 7.84 -4.41
N LEU A 70 -35.53 9.06 -4.09
CA LEU A 70 -36.01 10.27 -4.74
C LEU A 70 -35.66 10.29 -6.23
N ILE A 71 -34.41 9.99 -6.61
CA ILE A 71 -33.97 9.95 -8.01
C ILE A 71 -34.77 8.90 -8.81
N GLN A 72 -34.94 7.68 -8.27
CA GLN A 72 -35.73 6.61 -8.89
C GLN A 72 -37.23 6.97 -8.98
N GLY A 73 -37.73 7.78 -8.06
CA GLY A 73 -39.10 8.31 -8.11
C GLY A 73 -39.33 9.33 -9.23
N TYR A 74 -38.28 10.02 -9.68
CA TYR A 74 -38.35 11.06 -10.71
C TYR A 74 -37.82 10.63 -12.09
N LEU A 75 -36.90 9.68 -12.15
CA LEU A 75 -36.31 9.15 -13.38
C LEU A 75 -36.77 7.70 -13.60
N PRO A 76 -37.00 7.26 -14.85
CA PRO A 76 -37.33 5.87 -15.16
C PRO A 76 -36.08 4.99 -15.11
N ILE A 77 -35.28 5.12 -14.06
CA ILE A 77 -34.04 4.38 -13.81
C ILE A 77 -34.30 3.60 -12.53
N THR A 78 -34.37 2.28 -12.66
CA THR A 78 -34.41 1.39 -11.50
C THR A 78 -32.99 0.90 -11.25
N VAL A 79 -32.42 1.25 -10.10
CA VAL A 79 -31.15 0.65 -9.69
C VAL A 79 -31.48 -0.77 -9.22
N PRO A 80 -30.83 -1.82 -9.75
CA PRO A 80 -30.97 -3.18 -9.27
C PRO A 80 -30.80 -3.24 -7.74
N ALA A 81 -31.55 -4.13 -7.07
CA ALA A 81 -31.50 -4.27 -5.61
C ALA A 81 -30.08 -4.55 -5.11
N ASP A 82 -29.35 -5.36 -5.87
CA ASP A 82 -27.95 -5.70 -5.64
C ASP A 82 -27.12 -4.42 -5.63
N ILE A 83 -27.12 -3.63 -6.73
CA ILE A 83 -26.43 -2.32 -6.86
C ILE A 83 -26.84 -1.34 -5.74
N LEU A 84 -28.11 -1.34 -5.35
CA LEU A 84 -28.64 -0.46 -4.32
C LEU A 84 -28.06 -0.79 -2.93
N ALA A 85 -27.85 -2.07 -2.61
CA ALA A 85 -27.20 -2.48 -1.37
C ALA A 85 -25.77 -1.92 -1.30
N TYR A 86 -24.97 -2.05 -2.38
CA TYR A 86 -23.61 -1.48 -2.45
C TYR A 86 -23.58 0.05 -2.29
N LEU A 87 -24.55 0.74 -2.90
CA LEU A 87 -24.60 2.20 -2.87
C LEU A 87 -24.93 2.78 -1.50
N ILE A 88 -25.56 2.01 -0.61
CA ILE A 88 -26.04 2.48 0.70
C ILE A 88 -25.13 2.02 1.85
N ASP A 89 -24.15 1.16 1.56
CA ASP A 89 -23.17 0.71 2.52
C ASP A 89 -22.44 1.91 3.16
N PRO A 90 -22.47 2.09 4.49
CA PRO A 90 -21.82 3.21 5.17
C PRO A 90 -20.34 3.36 4.81
N ALA A 91 -19.63 2.24 4.64
CA ALA A 91 -18.21 2.18 4.35
C ALA A 91 -17.87 2.68 2.93
N LEU A 92 -18.78 2.49 1.96
CA LEU A 92 -18.60 2.95 0.57
C LEU A 92 -19.30 4.27 0.27
N THR A 93 -20.34 4.61 1.05
CA THR A 93 -21.16 5.80 0.83
C THR A 93 -20.32 7.07 0.90
N GLY A 94 -19.35 7.14 1.83
CA GLY A 94 -18.39 8.24 1.95
C GLY A 94 -17.69 8.56 0.62
N LEU A 95 -17.07 7.54 0.03
CA LEU A 95 -16.36 7.67 -1.23
C LEU A 95 -17.30 7.97 -2.41
N ILE A 96 -18.43 7.25 -2.50
CA ILE A 96 -19.39 7.46 -3.58
C ILE A 96 -19.89 8.91 -3.58
N VAL A 97 -20.21 9.44 -2.39
CA VAL A 97 -20.60 10.83 -2.20
C VAL A 97 -19.47 11.77 -2.64
N ALA A 98 -18.22 11.50 -2.25
CA ALA A 98 -17.07 12.31 -2.66
C ALA A 98 -16.87 12.33 -4.20
N ILE A 99 -17.00 11.19 -4.87
CA ILE A 99 -16.93 11.10 -6.34
C ILE A 99 -18.09 11.87 -6.99
N ILE A 100 -19.31 11.73 -6.48
CA ILE A 100 -20.46 12.47 -7.01
C ILE A 100 -20.27 13.98 -6.75
N ASP A 101 -19.73 14.38 -5.61
CA ASP A 101 -19.42 15.77 -5.27
C ASP A 101 -18.41 16.36 -6.25
N LEU A 102 -17.37 15.61 -6.61
CA LEU A 102 -16.43 16.02 -7.65
C LEU A 102 -17.17 16.30 -8.97
N VAL A 103 -18.04 15.38 -9.40
CA VAL A 103 -18.82 15.54 -10.65
C VAL A 103 -19.75 16.76 -10.56
N ILE A 104 -20.44 16.94 -9.43
CA ILE A 104 -21.30 18.09 -9.19
C ILE A 104 -20.49 19.39 -9.23
N ARG A 105 -19.29 19.43 -8.62
CA ARG A 105 -18.40 20.59 -8.64
C ARG A 105 -17.90 20.90 -10.03
N VAL A 106 -17.55 19.91 -10.85
CA VAL A 106 -17.20 20.10 -12.27
C VAL A 106 -18.38 20.71 -13.03
N ILE A 107 -19.59 20.17 -12.87
CA ILE A 107 -20.79 20.71 -13.51
C ILE A 107 -21.10 22.12 -13.01
N ALA A 108 -21.00 22.37 -11.70
CA ALA A 108 -21.22 23.66 -11.06
C ALA A 108 -20.19 24.70 -11.51
N PHE A 109 -18.94 24.30 -11.69
CA PHE A 109 -17.89 25.17 -12.20
C PHE A 109 -18.22 25.68 -13.61
N PHE A 110 -18.74 24.84 -14.50
CA PHE A 110 -19.11 25.29 -15.85
C PHE A 110 -20.49 25.98 -15.91
N SER A 111 -21.44 25.60 -15.05
CA SER A 111 -22.83 26.07 -15.10
C SER A 111 -23.17 27.15 -14.05
N LEU A 112 -22.91 26.89 -12.77
CA LEU A 112 -23.20 27.80 -11.66
C LEU A 112 -22.25 29.00 -11.65
N TYR A 113 -20.97 28.83 -11.99
CA TYR A 113 -20.03 29.96 -12.06
C TYR A 113 -20.53 31.15 -12.90
N PRO A 114 -20.90 30.98 -14.19
CA PRO A 114 -21.41 32.09 -14.99
C PRO A 114 -22.76 32.60 -14.51
N VAL A 115 -23.61 31.74 -13.95
CA VAL A 115 -24.95 32.08 -13.44
C VAL A 115 -24.85 32.93 -12.18
N ILE A 116 -24.20 32.45 -11.12
CA ILE A 116 -24.04 33.13 -9.83
C ILE A 116 -23.38 34.50 -10.04
N LYS A 117 -22.28 34.53 -10.80
CA LYS A 117 -21.56 35.76 -11.12
C LYS A 117 -22.44 36.78 -11.84
N SER A 118 -23.26 36.33 -12.80
CA SER A 118 -24.20 37.19 -13.51
C SER A 118 -25.31 37.71 -12.60
N LEU A 119 -25.85 36.85 -11.74
CA LEU A 119 -26.96 37.14 -10.84
C LEU A 119 -26.53 38.14 -9.76
N LEU A 120 -25.41 37.91 -9.08
CA LEU A 120 -24.84 38.84 -8.09
C LEU A 120 -24.47 40.19 -8.72
N THR A 121 -23.91 40.18 -9.94
CA THR A 121 -23.63 41.42 -10.68
C THR A 121 -24.90 42.24 -10.94
N LEU A 122 -26.00 41.57 -11.31
CA LEU A 122 -27.27 42.21 -11.64
C LEU A 122 -28.03 42.72 -10.41
N ILE A 123 -28.08 41.93 -9.33
CA ILE A 123 -28.86 42.23 -8.12
C ILE A 123 -28.14 43.21 -7.21
N ILE A 124 -26.83 43.08 -7.01
CA ILE A 124 -26.09 43.85 -6.00
C ILE A 124 -25.29 44.98 -6.67
N PHE A 125 -24.35 44.62 -7.54
CA PHE A 125 -23.34 45.56 -8.00
C PHE A 125 -23.85 46.57 -9.03
N LYS A 126 -24.83 46.19 -9.86
CA LYS A 126 -25.44 47.11 -10.82
C LYS A 126 -26.30 48.19 -10.14
N PRO A 127 -27.09 47.88 -9.09
CA PRO A 127 -27.73 48.90 -8.26
C PRO A 127 -26.76 49.80 -7.51
N ILE A 128 -25.70 49.27 -6.91
CA ILE A 128 -24.65 50.07 -6.23
C ILE A 128 -24.03 51.08 -7.20
N TRP A 129 -23.68 50.63 -8.42
CA TRP A 129 -23.18 51.51 -9.46
C TRP A 129 -24.17 52.64 -9.79
N LYS A 130 -25.44 52.29 -10.03
CA LYS A 130 -26.46 53.26 -10.45
C LYS A 130 -26.81 54.26 -9.34
N ARG A 131 -26.99 53.80 -8.10
CA ARG A 131 -27.55 54.59 -7.00
C ARG A 131 -26.49 55.37 -6.23
N ILE A 132 -25.29 54.82 -6.08
CA ILE A 132 -24.25 55.38 -5.21
C ILE A 132 -23.12 55.99 -6.06
N ILE A 133 -22.42 55.17 -6.84
CA ILE A 133 -21.16 55.56 -7.48
C ILE A 133 -21.39 56.54 -8.64
N LEU A 134 -22.33 56.23 -9.54
CA LEU A 134 -22.66 57.08 -10.68
C LEU A 134 -23.18 58.46 -10.23
N LYS A 135 -24.00 58.49 -9.17
CA LYS A 135 -24.57 59.73 -8.61
C LYS A 135 -23.46 60.64 -8.06
N LYS A 136 -22.51 60.09 -7.29
CA LYS A 136 -21.35 60.84 -6.77
C LYS A 136 -20.44 61.34 -7.90
N MET A 137 -20.16 60.53 -8.91
CA MET A 137 -19.31 60.95 -10.03
C MET A 137 -19.97 62.02 -10.91
N LEU A 138 -21.27 61.92 -11.17
CA LEU A 138 -22.01 62.97 -11.90
C LEU A 138 -22.07 64.28 -11.12
N ALA A 139 -22.21 64.23 -9.78
CA ALA A 139 -22.16 65.43 -8.95
C ALA A 139 -20.81 66.13 -9.08
N LYS A 140 -19.70 65.39 -8.93
CA LYS A 140 -18.34 65.93 -9.05
C LYS A 140 -18.01 66.46 -10.46
N GLN A 141 -18.50 65.80 -11.50
CA GLN A 141 -18.33 66.27 -12.88
C GLN A 141 -19.12 67.56 -13.12
N ASN A 142 -20.40 67.60 -12.73
CA ASN A 142 -21.23 68.78 -12.93
C ASN A 142 -20.74 69.97 -12.09
N GLU A 143 -20.11 69.73 -10.94
CA GLU A 143 -19.47 70.77 -10.13
C GLU A 143 -18.24 71.36 -10.83
N LYS A 144 -17.36 70.51 -11.39
CA LYS A 144 -16.23 70.98 -12.22
C LYS A 144 -16.66 71.71 -13.48
N GLU A 145 -17.60 71.14 -14.24
CA GLU A 145 -18.12 71.77 -15.45
C GLU A 145 -18.85 73.10 -15.13
N LYS A 146 -19.44 73.22 -13.94
CA LYS A 146 -20.02 74.48 -13.46
C LYS A 146 -18.93 75.50 -13.12
N GLN A 147 -17.86 75.10 -12.45
CA GLN A 147 -16.71 75.98 -12.16
C GLN A 147 -16.05 76.49 -13.45
N GLU A 148 -15.77 75.60 -14.40
CA GLU A 148 -15.22 75.96 -15.72
C GLU A 148 -16.17 76.89 -16.49
N PHE A 149 -17.48 76.65 -16.41
CA PHE A 149 -18.48 77.51 -17.04
C PHE A 149 -18.56 78.90 -16.38
N GLU A 150 -18.42 78.99 -15.07
CA GLU A 150 -18.40 80.25 -14.32
C GLU A 150 -17.14 81.06 -14.66
N GLU A 151 -15.96 80.42 -14.70
CA GLU A 151 -14.69 81.05 -15.12
C GLU A 151 -14.71 81.55 -16.58
N ASP A 152 -15.26 80.76 -17.50
CA ASP A 152 -15.39 81.18 -18.92
C ASP A 152 -16.47 82.25 -19.11
N SER A 153 -17.55 82.22 -18.32
CA SER A 153 -18.61 83.22 -18.36
C SER A 153 -18.12 84.59 -17.86
N GLU A 154 -17.22 84.60 -16.87
CA GLU A 154 -16.55 85.83 -16.41
C GLU A 154 -15.59 86.39 -17.47
N ARG A 155 -14.91 85.53 -18.24
CA ARG A 155 -13.99 85.97 -19.31
C ARG A 155 -14.68 86.44 -20.59
N ASN A 156 -15.79 85.82 -20.99
CA ASN A 156 -16.37 86.01 -22.33
C ASN A 156 -17.78 86.64 -22.36
N SER A 157 -18.33 87.08 -21.23
CA SER A 157 -19.63 87.79 -21.15
C SER A 157 -20.81 87.06 -21.84
N THR A 158 -20.82 85.72 -21.79
CA THR A 158 -21.86 84.89 -22.41
C THR A 158 -23.05 84.62 -21.48
N LYS A 159 -24.25 85.10 -21.84
CA LYS A 159 -25.53 84.93 -21.09
C LYS A 159 -26.17 83.52 -21.17
N LYS A 160 -25.40 82.43 -21.19
CA LYS A 160 -25.99 81.08 -21.17
C LYS A 160 -26.14 80.59 -19.73
N LYS A 161 -27.21 79.83 -19.43
CA LYS A 161 -27.37 79.14 -18.14
C LYS A 161 -26.69 77.77 -18.21
N PHE A 162 -25.90 77.42 -17.20
CA PHE A 162 -25.33 76.08 -17.07
C PHE A 162 -26.44 75.03 -16.96
N VAL A 163 -26.34 73.96 -17.75
CA VAL A 163 -27.26 72.82 -17.70
C VAL A 163 -26.46 71.59 -17.27
N PRO A 164 -26.74 71.01 -16.09
CA PRO A 164 -26.02 69.85 -15.60
C PRO A 164 -26.26 68.63 -16.51
N ARG A 165 -25.19 67.90 -16.79
CA ARG A 165 -25.25 66.71 -17.64
C ARG A 165 -25.78 65.52 -16.86
N LYS A 166 -26.63 64.72 -17.54
CA LYS A 166 -27.20 63.47 -17.01
C LYS A 166 -26.35 62.22 -17.31
N ARG A 167 -25.26 62.36 -18.06
CA ARG A 167 -24.37 61.27 -18.48
C ARG A 167 -22.92 61.72 -18.31
N LEU A 168 -22.06 60.76 -17.93
CA LEU A 168 -20.62 61.00 -17.83
C LEU A 168 -20.06 61.36 -19.21
N ASN A 169 -19.21 62.39 -19.27
CA ASN A 169 -18.52 62.73 -20.51
C ASN A 169 -17.45 61.67 -20.78
N LYS A 170 -17.41 61.11 -21.99
CA LYS A 170 -16.50 60.01 -22.35
C LYS A 170 -15.64 60.44 -23.54
N ASN A 171 -14.42 60.87 -23.26
CA ASN A 171 -13.43 61.11 -24.31
C ASN A 171 -12.93 59.78 -24.90
N ILE A 172 -12.41 59.84 -26.13
CA ILE A 172 -11.85 58.68 -26.84
C ILE A 172 -10.78 57.97 -26.00
N MET A 173 -9.89 58.73 -25.34
CA MET A 173 -8.90 58.17 -24.40
C MET A 173 -9.54 57.41 -23.23
N SER A 174 -10.63 57.92 -22.66
CA SER A 174 -11.35 57.20 -21.59
C SER A 174 -12.06 55.94 -22.10
N ARG A 175 -12.51 55.94 -23.36
CA ARG A 175 -13.04 54.71 -23.98
C ARG A 175 -11.92 53.70 -24.19
N PHE A 176 -10.78 54.13 -24.72
CA PHE A 176 -9.62 53.27 -24.93
C PHE A 176 -9.10 52.64 -23.63
N PHE A 177 -8.86 53.45 -22.58
CA PHE A 177 -8.51 52.94 -21.25
C PHE A 177 -9.61 52.07 -20.64
N GLY A 178 -10.89 52.39 -20.91
CA GLY A 178 -12.00 51.51 -20.56
C GLY A 178 -11.92 50.15 -21.23
N GLY A 179 -11.51 50.11 -22.50
CA GLY A 179 -11.21 48.90 -23.26
C GLY A 179 -10.07 48.11 -22.63
N MET A 180 -8.92 48.74 -22.35
CA MET A 180 -7.78 48.05 -21.73
C MET A 180 -8.13 47.43 -20.37
N VAL A 181 -8.84 48.17 -19.52
CA VAL A 181 -9.34 47.62 -18.25
C VAL A 181 -10.33 46.47 -18.49
N GLY A 182 -11.12 46.56 -19.55
CA GLY A 182 -11.97 45.47 -20.01
C GLY A 182 -11.16 44.23 -20.44
N SER A 183 -10.06 44.40 -21.16
CA SER A 183 -9.15 43.29 -21.53
C SER A 183 -8.62 42.55 -20.31
N VAL A 184 -8.21 43.26 -19.25
CA VAL A 184 -7.75 42.63 -18.00
C VAL A 184 -8.84 41.75 -17.40
N ARG A 185 -10.08 42.26 -17.33
CA ARG A 185 -11.23 41.45 -16.91
C ARG A 185 -11.43 40.22 -17.82
N GLY A 186 -11.30 40.42 -19.14
CA GLY A 186 -11.42 39.35 -20.12
C GLY A 186 -10.36 38.27 -19.94
N ALA A 187 -9.12 38.66 -19.64
CA ALA A 187 -8.02 37.75 -19.34
C ALA A 187 -8.32 36.89 -18.10
N VAL A 188 -8.76 37.51 -16.99
CA VAL A 188 -9.13 36.77 -15.77
C VAL A 188 -10.28 35.79 -16.03
N VAL A 189 -11.31 36.21 -16.78
CA VAL A 189 -12.46 35.33 -17.10
C VAL A 189 -12.05 34.19 -18.03
N GLY A 190 -11.24 34.48 -19.05
CA GLY A 190 -10.73 33.48 -19.98
C GLY A 190 -9.83 32.47 -19.28
N PHE A 191 -8.97 32.93 -18.38
CA PHE A 191 -8.11 32.08 -17.55
C PHE A 191 -8.93 31.11 -16.69
N ILE A 192 -9.87 31.62 -15.89
CA ILE A 192 -10.73 30.78 -15.04
C ILE A 192 -11.53 29.78 -15.89
N PHE A 193 -12.08 30.21 -17.03
CA PHE A 193 -12.86 29.31 -17.89
C PHE A 193 -12.01 28.17 -18.47
N LEU A 194 -10.74 28.46 -18.79
CA LEU A 194 -9.81 27.47 -19.33
C LEU A 194 -9.10 26.66 -18.25
N LEU A 195 -9.33 26.94 -16.97
CA LEU A 195 -8.53 26.42 -15.86
C LEU A 195 -8.42 24.88 -15.84
N PRO A 196 -9.50 24.09 -16.01
CA PRO A 196 -9.35 22.63 -16.14
C PRO A 196 -8.48 22.24 -17.33
N VAL A 197 -8.69 22.86 -18.49
CA VAL A 197 -7.93 22.60 -19.71
C VAL A 197 -6.45 22.99 -19.56
N LEU A 198 -6.15 24.06 -18.82
CA LEU A 198 -4.79 24.52 -18.55
C LEU A 198 -4.05 23.52 -17.69
N VAL A 199 -4.67 23.04 -16.60
CA VAL A 199 -4.10 22.01 -15.72
C VAL A 199 -3.87 20.70 -16.48
N PHE A 200 -4.87 20.22 -17.24
CA PHE A 200 -4.69 19.04 -18.11
C PHE A 200 -3.56 19.25 -19.14
N SER A 201 -3.46 20.44 -19.74
CA SER A 201 -2.38 20.71 -20.70
C SER A 201 -1.01 20.85 -20.05
N GLY A 202 -0.94 21.33 -18.80
CA GLY A 202 0.30 21.41 -18.02
C GLY A 202 0.84 20.02 -17.71
N PHE A 203 -0.04 19.10 -17.29
CA PHE A 203 0.33 17.69 -17.13
C PHE A 203 0.78 17.06 -18.45
N ILE A 204 0.02 17.29 -19.54
CA ILE A 204 0.36 16.77 -20.87
C ILE A 204 1.69 17.32 -21.41
N ALA A 205 2.03 18.58 -21.08
CA ALA A 205 3.28 19.20 -21.46
C ALA A 205 4.48 18.70 -20.63
N GLY A 206 4.22 18.19 -19.43
CA GLY A 206 5.20 17.46 -18.61
C GLY A 206 5.49 16.04 -19.12
N LEU A 207 4.66 15.47 -20.01
CA LEU A 207 4.83 14.14 -20.65
C LEU A 207 6.02 14.07 -21.65
N GLY A 208 7.12 14.76 -21.35
CA GLY A 208 8.31 14.80 -22.20
C GLY A 208 9.49 15.54 -21.58
N SER A 209 9.40 15.88 -20.29
CA SER A 209 10.49 16.40 -19.48
C SER A 209 10.58 15.52 -18.24
N GLU A 210 11.71 14.82 -18.09
CA GLU A 210 12.03 14.02 -16.89
C GLU A 210 11.61 14.76 -15.62
N PRO A 211 11.07 14.07 -14.61
CA PRO A 211 10.73 14.69 -13.34
C PRO A 211 12.02 15.27 -12.74
N THR A 212 12.06 16.60 -12.60
CA THR A 212 13.08 17.25 -11.80
C THR A 212 12.82 16.90 -10.34
N ILE A 213 13.55 15.90 -9.83
CA ILE A 213 13.79 15.73 -8.41
C ILE A 213 14.27 17.07 -7.86
N GLU A 214 13.61 17.57 -6.81
CA GLU A 214 13.98 18.82 -6.13
C GLU A 214 15.39 18.71 -5.53
N SER A 215 16.41 18.99 -6.35
CA SER A 215 17.75 19.28 -5.88
C SER A 215 17.83 20.76 -5.51
N ASN A 216 17.94 21.01 -4.20
CA ASN A 216 18.23 22.32 -3.65
C ASN A 216 19.58 22.87 -4.21
N ASN A 217 19.50 24.10 -4.77
CA ASN A 217 20.56 25.10 -5.04
C ASN A 217 21.02 25.33 -6.50
N ASN A 218 20.70 26.56 -6.97
CA ASN A 218 21.52 27.53 -7.71
C ASN A 218 22.41 27.11 -8.90
N ALA A 219 22.06 27.73 -10.03
CA ALA A 219 22.93 28.44 -10.97
C ALA A 219 23.83 27.65 -11.97
N GLN A 220 23.34 27.67 -13.22
CA GLN A 220 24.00 28.18 -14.44
C GLN A 220 25.06 27.32 -15.15
N LEU A 221 24.90 27.24 -16.49
CA LEU A 221 25.88 27.21 -17.62
C LEU A 221 25.28 26.32 -18.74
N GLY A 222 25.17 26.64 -20.04
CA GLY A 222 25.72 27.69 -20.89
C GLY A 222 26.38 27.06 -22.14
N ALA A 223 25.73 27.09 -23.32
CA ALA A 223 26.31 27.03 -24.69
C ALA A 223 25.16 26.98 -25.73
N GLY A 224 25.16 27.63 -26.91
CA GLY A 224 26.22 28.31 -27.64
C GLY A 224 25.70 29.13 -28.83
N ASN A 225 26.62 29.88 -29.42
CA ASN A 225 26.51 30.90 -30.46
C ASN A 225 25.51 30.65 -31.62
N GLN A 226 24.64 31.64 -31.85
CA GLN A 226 24.42 32.19 -33.20
C GLN A 226 24.36 33.72 -33.14
N GLN A 227 25.21 34.36 -33.95
CA GLN A 227 25.23 35.80 -34.17
C GLN A 227 23.91 36.26 -34.79
N LEU A 228 23.03 36.83 -33.98
CA LEU A 228 21.99 37.74 -34.43
C LEU A 228 22.06 39.00 -33.56
N ILE A 229 22.08 40.12 -34.27
CA ILE A 229 22.10 41.52 -33.80
C ILE A 229 21.56 41.64 -32.37
N ALA A 230 22.41 42.08 -31.43
CA ALA A 230 22.06 42.25 -30.03
C ALA A 230 20.84 43.18 -29.89
N LEU A 231 19.68 42.56 -29.64
CA LEU A 231 18.51 43.26 -29.17
C LEU A 231 18.80 43.67 -27.71
N PRO A 232 18.29 44.82 -27.23
CA PRO A 232 18.41 45.20 -25.83
C PRO A 232 17.92 44.05 -24.94
N SER A 233 18.58 43.76 -23.81
CA SER A 233 18.28 42.60 -22.93
C SER A 233 16.80 42.46 -22.61
N MET A 234 16.11 43.58 -22.39
CA MET A 234 14.66 43.63 -22.17
C MET A 234 13.84 43.04 -23.33
N VAL A 235 14.26 43.25 -24.58
CA VAL A 235 13.58 42.72 -25.77
C VAL A 235 13.91 41.25 -26.00
N GLN A 236 15.10 40.80 -25.59
CA GLN A 236 15.48 39.39 -25.60
C GLN A 236 14.64 38.61 -24.58
N ASP A 237 14.52 39.12 -23.34
CA ASP A 237 13.66 38.53 -22.29
C ASP A 237 12.19 38.47 -22.73
N TYR A 238 11.68 39.51 -23.39
CA TYR A 238 10.32 39.49 -23.95
C TYR A 238 10.18 38.52 -25.13
N LEU A 239 11.21 38.34 -25.95
CA LEU A 239 11.17 37.38 -27.07
C LEU A 239 11.27 35.94 -26.58
N ASP A 240 12.05 35.68 -25.53
CA ASP A 240 12.17 34.38 -24.89
C ASP A 240 10.86 34.04 -24.16
N GLN A 241 10.24 34.99 -23.44
CA GLN A 241 8.89 34.84 -22.88
C GLN A 241 7.82 34.61 -23.96
N VAL A 242 7.92 35.29 -25.12
CA VAL A 242 6.99 35.09 -26.24
C VAL A 242 7.19 33.73 -26.91
N LYS A 243 8.43 33.23 -26.93
CA LYS A 243 8.77 31.90 -27.47
C LYS A 243 8.29 30.80 -26.52
N GLU A 244 8.50 30.97 -25.22
CA GLU A 244 7.98 30.11 -24.15
C GLU A 244 6.44 30.12 -24.12
N MET A 245 5.79 31.27 -24.26
CA MET A 245 4.33 31.39 -24.42
C MET A 245 3.78 30.69 -25.68
N ASN A 246 4.59 30.58 -26.73
CA ASN A 246 4.19 29.92 -27.98
C ASN A 246 4.40 28.40 -27.91
N GLU A 247 5.40 27.94 -27.16
CA GLU A 247 5.72 26.52 -26.97
C GLU A 247 4.87 25.86 -25.88
N GLN A 248 4.60 26.57 -24.76
CA GLN A 248 3.87 26.05 -23.59
C GLN A 248 2.48 26.67 -23.37
N GLY A 249 2.07 27.64 -24.20
CA GLY A 249 0.75 28.27 -24.10
C GLY A 249 0.58 29.19 -22.88
N LEU A 250 -0.66 29.34 -22.43
CA LEU A 250 -1.00 30.19 -21.27
C LEU A 250 -0.45 29.64 -19.94
N ALA A 251 -0.09 28.36 -19.89
CA ALA A 251 0.49 27.69 -18.72
C ALA A 251 1.87 28.27 -18.34
N SER A 252 2.65 28.73 -19.32
CA SER A 252 3.95 29.40 -19.08
C SER A 252 3.85 30.68 -18.25
N ILE A 253 2.71 31.38 -18.30
CA ILE A 253 2.49 32.61 -17.54
C ILE A 253 2.03 32.28 -16.12
N THR A 254 1.31 31.18 -15.95
CA THR A 254 0.71 30.78 -14.67
C THR A 254 1.71 30.02 -13.80
N SER A 255 2.60 29.23 -14.41
CA SER A 255 3.73 28.58 -13.73
C SER A 255 4.69 29.57 -13.05
N GLN A 256 4.83 30.78 -13.59
CA GLN A 256 5.68 31.83 -13.01
C GLN A 256 5.12 32.45 -11.71
N ILE A 257 3.83 32.25 -11.42
CA ILE A 257 3.19 32.78 -10.21
C ILE A 257 2.99 31.63 -9.24
N LEU A 258 3.90 31.50 -8.28
CA LEU A 258 3.86 30.47 -7.26
C LEU A 258 3.12 30.95 -5.99
N ILE A 259 2.18 30.14 -5.52
CA ILE A 259 1.46 30.28 -4.24
C ILE A 259 1.62 28.95 -3.52
N GLU A 260 2.22 28.95 -2.33
CA GLU A 260 2.50 27.71 -1.56
C GLU A 260 3.28 26.66 -2.36
N GLY A 261 4.22 27.11 -3.20
CA GLY A 261 5.02 26.23 -4.06
C GLY A 261 4.31 25.72 -5.32
N LYS A 262 2.98 25.90 -5.44
CA LYS A 262 2.18 25.50 -6.59
C LYS A 262 1.96 26.67 -7.54
N SER A 263 1.86 26.41 -8.85
CA SER A 263 1.47 27.44 -9.82
C SER A 263 0.05 27.94 -9.58
N ILE A 264 -0.26 29.18 -9.96
CA ILE A 264 -1.57 29.80 -9.62
C ILE A 264 -2.76 29.06 -10.22
N ASP A 265 -2.61 28.44 -11.38
CA ASP A 265 -3.62 27.56 -11.99
C ASP A 265 -3.81 26.27 -11.20
N ARG A 266 -2.71 25.64 -10.76
CA ARG A 266 -2.73 24.46 -9.89
C ARG A 266 -3.39 24.75 -8.54
N TYR A 267 -2.95 25.81 -7.87
CA TYR A 267 -3.53 26.23 -6.59
C TYR A 267 -5.04 26.47 -6.67
N VAL A 268 -5.49 27.18 -7.71
CA VAL A 268 -6.92 27.48 -7.89
C VAL A 268 -7.71 26.23 -8.31
N PHE A 269 -7.10 25.30 -9.05
CA PHE A 269 -7.73 24.01 -9.37
C PHE A 269 -7.93 23.17 -8.12
N ASP A 270 -6.87 22.98 -7.33
CA ASP A 270 -6.90 22.20 -6.10
C ASP A 270 -7.93 22.78 -5.12
N MET A 271 -7.93 24.11 -4.93
CA MET A 271 -8.94 24.79 -4.10
C MET A 271 -10.39 24.47 -4.52
N VAL A 272 -10.65 24.23 -5.81
CA VAL A 272 -12.02 23.97 -6.32
C VAL A 272 -12.37 22.48 -6.30
N PHE A 273 -11.38 21.61 -6.55
CA PHE A 273 -11.57 20.19 -6.82
C PHE A 273 -10.97 19.25 -5.77
N THR A 274 -10.62 19.74 -4.58
CA THR A 274 -10.43 18.92 -3.37
C THR A 274 -11.78 18.59 -2.74
N VAL A 275 -12.11 17.32 -2.54
CA VAL A 275 -13.37 16.87 -1.91
C VAL A 275 -13.06 16.10 -0.64
N ASP A 276 -13.83 16.35 0.40
CA ASP A 276 -13.64 15.71 1.70
C ASP A 276 -14.46 14.41 1.73
N VAL A 277 -13.82 13.32 2.18
CA VAL A 277 -14.45 12.02 2.40
C VAL A 277 -14.81 11.93 3.87
N TYR A 278 -16.09 11.67 4.15
CA TYR A 278 -16.60 11.58 5.51
C TYR A 278 -16.88 10.14 5.86
N ASP A 279 -16.57 9.78 7.11
CA ASP A 279 -17.00 8.52 7.68
C ASP A 279 -18.47 8.63 8.11
N PHE A 280 -19.30 7.74 7.61
CA PHE A 280 -20.73 7.70 7.94
C PHE A 280 -21.04 6.78 9.13
N GLU A 281 -20.06 6.03 9.65
CA GLU A 281 -20.18 5.21 10.85
C GLU A 281 -19.95 6.04 12.13
N ASP A 282 -18.91 6.87 12.17
CA ASP A 282 -18.55 7.70 13.33
C ASP A 282 -18.84 9.20 13.09
N GLU A 283 -20.07 9.62 13.38
CA GLU A 283 -20.52 11.02 13.54
C GLU A 283 -20.21 12.02 12.38
N LEU A 284 -20.02 11.57 11.13
CA LEU A 284 -19.63 12.45 10.00
C LEU A 284 -18.29 13.17 10.27
N GLU A 285 -17.34 12.50 10.91
CA GLU A 285 -15.97 13.02 10.97
C GLU A 285 -15.29 12.92 9.59
N GLU A 286 -14.42 13.89 9.32
CA GLU A 286 -13.65 13.95 8.08
C GLU A 286 -12.56 12.88 8.12
N ALA A 287 -12.71 11.84 7.30
CA ALA A 287 -11.80 10.70 7.26
C ALA A 287 -10.57 10.99 6.39
N SER A 288 -10.76 11.65 5.24
CA SER A 288 -9.66 12.01 4.34
C SER A 288 -10.05 13.11 3.34
N GLU A 289 -9.05 13.72 2.71
CA GLU A 289 -9.24 14.65 1.60
C GLU A 289 -8.80 14.02 0.26
N PHE A 290 -9.66 14.08 -0.74
CA PHE A 290 -9.40 13.67 -2.11
C PHE A 290 -9.08 14.88 -2.98
N ASN A 291 -7.82 15.03 -3.41
CA ASN A 291 -7.43 16.07 -4.36
C ASN A 291 -7.41 15.50 -5.78
N PHE A 292 -8.44 15.80 -6.58
CA PHE A 292 -8.52 15.31 -7.97
C PHE A 292 -7.31 15.69 -8.81
N GLY A 293 -6.74 16.84 -8.50
CA GLY A 293 -5.56 17.33 -9.15
C GLY A 293 -4.35 16.43 -8.94
N GLN A 294 -4.11 15.96 -7.73
CA GLN A 294 -3.03 15.05 -7.36
C GLN A 294 -3.24 13.68 -8.00
N GLU A 295 -4.48 13.17 -7.99
CA GLU A 295 -4.83 11.89 -8.61
C GLU A 295 -4.57 11.88 -10.11
N LEU A 296 -4.91 12.97 -10.80
CA LEU A 296 -4.59 13.14 -12.21
C LEU A 296 -3.09 13.18 -12.47
N GLU A 297 -2.32 13.79 -11.58
CA GLU A 297 -0.86 13.84 -11.66
C GLU A 297 -0.26 12.44 -11.52
N SER A 298 -0.75 11.64 -10.57
CA SER A 298 -0.37 10.24 -10.42
C SER A 298 -0.69 9.40 -11.65
N ILE A 299 -1.93 9.46 -12.16
CA ILE A 299 -2.34 8.67 -13.33
C ILE A 299 -1.53 9.05 -14.58
N LEU A 300 -1.36 10.35 -14.83
CA LEU A 300 -0.62 10.84 -15.99
C LEU A 300 0.88 10.59 -15.84
N GLY A 301 1.43 10.68 -14.63
CA GLY A 301 2.83 10.33 -14.33
C GLY A 301 3.13 8.88 -14.70
N ILE A 302 2.30 7.94 -14.24
CA ILE A 302 2.41 6.52 -14.61
C ILE A 302 2.30 6.34 -16.12
N ALA A 303 1.30 6.96 -16.76
CA ALA A 303 1.14 6.87 -18.22
C ALA A 303 2.36 7.41 -18.98
N THR A 304 3.04 8.44 -18.46
CA THR A 304 4.27 8.99 -19.03
C THR A 304 5.38 7.95 -19.04
N ILE A 305 5.65 7.36 -17.88
CA ILE A 305 6.71 6.35 -17.71
C ILE A 305 6.43 5.16 -18.63
N LEU A 306 5.18 4.71 -18.68
CA LEU A 306 4.76 3.61 -19.54
C LEU A 306 4.93 3.92 -21.05
N MET A 307 4.65 5.15 -21.47
CA MET A 307 4.79 5.60 -22.86
C MET A 307 6.25 5.85 -23.24
N ASP A 308 7.00 6.58 -22.42
CA ASP A 308 8.38 6.98 -22.69
C ASP A 308 9.35 5.79 -22.57
N GLY A 309 9.07 4.86 -21.66
CA GLY A 309 9.81 3.60 -21.54
C GLY A 309 9.45 2.57 -22.61
N GLY A 310 8.46 2.82 -23.48
CA GLY A 310 8.07 1.92 -24.57
C GLY A 310 7.34 0.65 -24.12
N TYR A 311 6.93 0.56 -22.86
CA TYR A 311 6.22 -0.60 -22.29
C TYR A 311 4.87 -0.88 -22.97
N LEU A 312 4.28 0.13 -23.63
CA LEU A 312 3.00 0.04 -24.35
C LEU A 312 3.15 -0.23 -25.86
N ASP A 313 4.37 -0.42 -26.36
CA ASP A 313 4.59 -0.68 -27.78
C ASP A 313 4.08 -2.09 -28.18
N GLU A 314 3.45 -2.21 -29.36
CA GLU A 314 2.84 -3.48 -29.85
C GLU A 314 3.81 -4.68 -29.96
N GLY A 315 5.12 -4.47 -29.77
CA GLY A 315 6.17 -5.50 -29.78
C GLY A 315 7.02 -5.56 -28.51
N TYR A 316 6.63 -4.89 -27.43
CA TYR A 316 7.35 -4.95 -26.16
C TYR A 316 7.29 -6.36 -25.58
N ASP A 317 8.44 -6.91 -25.17
CA ASP A 317 8.54 -8.22 -24.55
C ASP A 317 8.77 -8.08 -23.05
N PHE A 318 7.75 -8.40 -22.25
CA PHE A 318 7.81 -8.30 -20.79
C PHE A 318 8.91 -9.17 -20.16
N ASN A 319 9.37 -10.22 -20.85
CA ASN A 319 10.48 -11.04 -20.36
C ASN A 319 11.82 -10.30 -20.31
N THR A 320 11.91 -9.12 -20.94
CA THR A 320 13.10 -8.26 -20.91
C THR A 320 13.19 -7.37 -19.67
N ILE A 321 12.16 -7.37 -18.82
CA ILE A 321 12.16 -6.61 -17.56
C ILE A 321 13.25 -7.17 -16.64
N SER A 322 14.11 -6.27 -16.18
CA SER A 322 15.26 -6.56 -15.32
C SER A 322 15.55 -5.36 -14.39
N SER A 323 16.64 -5.43 -13.62
CA SER A 323 17.07 -4.34 -12.73
C SER A 323 17.26 -2.99 -13.43
N ASP A 324 17.55 -2.97 -14.74
CA ASP A 324 17.64 -1.74 -15.54
C ASP A 324 16.31 -0.94 -15.56
N ASN A 325 15.18 -1.59 -15.31
CA ASN A 325 13.85 -0.97 -15.30
C ASN A 325 13.43 -0.45 -13.91
N LEU A 326 14.23 -0.66 -12.86
CA LEU A 326 13.83 -0.34 -11.49
C LEU A 326 13.53 1.15 -11.28
N GLY A 327 14.27 2.04 -11.93
CA GLY A 327 14.01 3.49 -11.83
C GLY A 327 12.65 3.92 -12.39
N ASP A 328 12.15 3.22 -13.42
CA ASP A 328 10.81 3.47 -13.97
C ASP A 328 9.73 2.91 -13.02
N ILE A 329 9.96 1.70 -12.51
CA ILE A 329 9.04 1.01 -11.59
C ILE A 329 8.90 1.79 -10.27
N GLU A 330 10.02 2.26 -9.70
CA GLU A 330 10.03 3.09 -8.47
C GLU A 330 9.17 4.33 -8.64
N GLN A 331 9.30 5.01 -9.79
CA GLN A 331 8.51 6.20 -10.08
C GLN A 331 7.02 5.87 -10.24
N ILE A 332 6.68 4.73 -10.86
CA ILE A 332 5.30 4.25 -10.94
C ILE A 332 4.73 4.05 -9.53
N PHE A 333 5.43 3.33 -8.66
CA PHE A 333 4.97 3.10 -7.29
C PHE A 333 4.93 4.38 -6.45
N THR A 334 5.85 5.32 -6.69
CA THR A 334 5.81 6.66 -6.08
C THR A 334 4.58 7.46 -6.50
N TYR A 335 4.09 7.29 -7.74
CA TYR A 335 2.83 7.91 -8.15
C TYR A 335 1.61 7.20 -7.56
N ILE A 336 1.65 5.86 -7.47
CA ILE A 336 0.59 5.06 -6.84
C ILE A 336 0.48 5.40 -5.35
N SER A 337 1.60 5.50 -4.62
CA SER A 337 1.63 5.82 -3.18
C SER A 337 1.08 7.19 -2.84
N LYS A 338 1.09 8.13 -3.78
CA LYS A 338 0.47 9.46 -3.64
C LYS A 338 -1.04 9.46 -3.88
N SER A 339 -1.65 8.34 -4.26
CA SER A 339 -3.09 8.25 -4.51
C SER A 339 -3.84 8.03 -3.19
N ASN A 340 -4.48 9.08 -2.69
CA ASN A 340 -5.39 8.99 -1.55
C ASN A 340 -6.64 8.17 -1.94
N LEU A 341 -7.02 8.21 -3.22
CA LEU A 341 -8.10 7.39 -3.75
C LEU A 341 -7.84 5.91 -3.57
N LEU A 342 -6.67 5.43 -4.00
CA LEU A 342 -6.32 4.01 -3.87
C LEU A 342 -6.15 3.62 -2.41
N GLY A 343 -5.50 4.47 -1.61
CA GLY A 343 -5.33 4.22 -0.17
C GLY A 343 -6.66 4.12 0.59
N TYR A 344 -7.69 4.86 0.16
CA TYR A 344 -9.05 4.68 0.67
C TYR A 344 -9.74 3.47 0.03
N MET A 345 -9.69 3.32 -1.30
CA MET A 345 -10.47 2.30 -2.01
C MET A 345 -10.09 0.87 -1.66
N ILE A 346 -8.81 0.55 -1.49
CA ILE A 346 -8.37 -0.83 -1.26
C ILE A 346 -8.89 -1.42 0.05
N PRO A 347 -8.67 -0.80 1.23
CA PRO A 347 -9.13 -1.38 2.50
C PRO A 347 -10.64 -1.55 2.51
N PHE A 348 -11.39 -0.53 2.07
CA PHE A 348 -12.85 -0.60 1.98
C PHE A 348 -13.35 -1.65 0.98
N ALA A 349 -12.76 -1.74 -0.22
CA ALA A 349 -13.18 -2.73 -1.20
C ALA A 349 -12.85 -4.15 -0.76
N THR A 350 -11.74 -4.37 -0.05
CA THR A 350 -11.36 -5.67 0.49
C THR A 350 -12.27 -6.06 1.65
N GLN A 351 -12.49 -5.19 2.63
CA GLN A 351 -13.43 -5.43 3.73
C GLN A 351 -14.82 -5.75 3.18
N TYR A 352 -15.33 -4.91 2.28
CA TYR A 352 -16.59 -5.15 1.61
C TYR A 352 -16.61 -6.50 0.87
N GLY A 353 -15.53 -6.79 0.14
CA GLY A 353 -15.25 -8.06 -0.54
C GLY A 353 -15.50 -9.27 0.36
N ILE A 354 -14.89 -9.20 1.54
CA ILE A 354 -14.88 -10.25 2.55
C ILE A 354 -16.21 -10.36 3.29
N GLU A 355 -16.89 -9.25 3.58
CA GLU A 355 -18.15 -9.24 4.32
C GLU A 355 -19.36 -9.60 3.47
N ASN A 356 -19.32 -9.32 2.15
CA ASN A 356 -20.51 -9.42 1.30
C ASN A 356 -20.43 -10.51 0.23
N PHE A 357 -19.24 -10.86 -0.26
CA PHE A 357 -19.11 -11.90 -1.29
C PHE A 357 -18.60 -13.22 -0.73
N MET A 358 -17.61 -13.17 0.17
CA MET A 358 -17.05 -14.39 0.73
C MET A 358 -18.03 -15.22 1.58
N PRO A 359 -19.02 -14.67 2.32
CA PRO A 359 -19.89 -15.51 3.13
C PRO A 359 -20.82 -16.39 2.30
N ASP A 360 -21.24 -15.92 1.13
CA ASP A 360 -22.05 -16.73 0.21
C ASP A 360 -21.22 -17.84 -0.46
N ASP A 361 -19.96 -17.55 -0.81
CA ASP A 361 -19.07 -18.50 -1.50
C ASP A 361 -18.44 -19.52 -0.54
N LEU A 362 -18.11 -19.10 0.69
CA LEU A 362 -17.41 -19.90 1.70
C LEU A 362 -18.34 -20.43 2.80
N ALA A 363 -19.61 -20.01 2.83
CA ALA A 363 -20.55 -20.26 3.93
C ALA A 363 -19.98 -19.83 5.30
N TYR A 364 -19.16 -18.78 5.31
CA TYR A 364 -18.38 -18.35 6.46
C TYR A 364 -18.33 -16.82 6.57
N ASP A 365 -18.75 -16.28 7.71
CA ASP A 365 -18.82 -14.84 7.95
C ASP A 365 -17.71 -14.39 8.91
N PHE A 366 -16.69 -13.79 8.34
CA PHE A 366 -15.49 -13.30 9.03
C PHE A 366 -15.79 -12.20 10.06
N SER A 367 -16.78 -11.34 9.79
CA SER A 367 -17.12 -10.17 10.63
C SER A 367 -17.75 -10.56 11.97
N THR A 368 -18.33 -11.75 12.04
CA THR A 368 -19.03 -12.22 13.26
C THR A 368 -18.10 -12.85 14.29
N ARG A 369 -16.82 -13.03 13.94
CA ARG A 369 -15.83 -13.74 14.75
C ARG A 369 -14.77 -12.78 15.27
N PRO A 370 -14.33 -12.92 16.54
CA PRO A 370 -13.32 -12.04 17.11
C PRO A 370 -12.01 -12.01 16.31
N ASN A 371 -11.50 -13.17 15.89
CA ASN A 371 -10.24 -13.28 15.16
C ASN A 371 -10.35 -12.73 13.74
N GLY A 372 -11.42 -13.09 13.02
CA GLY A 372 -11.73 -12.53 11.70
C GLY A 372 -11.89 -11.00 11.71
N GLN A 373 -12.61 -10.45 12.69
CA GLN A 373 -12.76 -9.00 12.84
C GLN A 373 -11.43 -8.32 13.14
N ALA A 374 -10.63 -8.85 14.08
CA ALA A 374 -9.32 -8.28 14.42
C ALA A 374 -8.38 -8.24 13.21
N ALA A 375 -8.41 -9.27 12.35
CA ALA A 375 -7.63 -9.30 11.11
C ALA A 375 -8.10 -8.25 10.08
N LEU A 376 -9.42 -8.03 9.98
CA LEU A 376 -10.00 -6.99 9.12
C LEU A 376 -9.64 -5.59 9.62
N ASP A 377 -9.74 -5.35 10.92
CA ASP A 377 -9.36 -4.08 11.55
C ASP A 377 -7.87 -3.77 11.32
N ALA A 378 -7.00 -4.78 11.51
CA ALA A 378 -5.57 -4.62 11.21
C ALA A 378 -5.30 -4.29 9.74
N PHE A 379 -6.08 -4.84 8.81
CA PHE A 379 -5.94 -4.57 7.37
C PHE A 379 -6.45 -3.17 6.97
N THR A 380 -7.51 -2.68 7.61
CA THR A 380 -8.05 -1.33 7.32
C THR A 380 -7.15 -0.22 7.87
N GLU A 381 -6.38 -0.50 8.92
CA GLU A 381 -5.40 0.44 9.50
C GLU A 381 -4.08 0.56 8.72
N VAL A 382 -3.85 -0.27 7.70
CA VAL A 382 -2.62 -0.25 6.88
C VAL A 382 -2.44 1.11 6.19
N ASP A 383 -1.24 1.70 6.33
CA ASP A 383 -0.86 2.89 5.55
C ASP A 383 -0.51 2.47 4.12
N TRP A 384 -1.51 2.50 3.24
CA TRP A 384 -1.37 2.12 1.84
C TRP A 384 -0.31 2.93 1.09
N SER A 385 -0.01 4.16 1.50
CA SER A 385 1.07 4.94 0.87
C SER A 385 2.42 4.25 1.06
N LEU A 386 2.69 3.77 2.28
CA LEU A 386 3.88 3.01 2.61
C LEU A 386 3.79 1.57 2.07
N GLU A 387 2.63 0.95 2.09
CA GLU A 387 2.42 -0.41 1.60
C GLU A 387 2.73 -0.53 0.10
N PHE A 388 2.40 0.48 -0.70
CA PHE A 388 2.81 0.51 -2.11
C PHE A 388 4.33 0.56 -2.29
N MET A 389 5.05 1.25 -1.39
CA MET A 389 6.52 1.24 -1.44
C MET A 389 7.09 -0.12 -1.01
N ARG A 390 6.49 -0.80 -0.03
CA ARG A 390 6.88 -2.18 0.31
C ARG A 390 6.60 -3.16 -0.83
N LEU A 391 5.53 -2.97 -1.59
CA LEU A 391 5.28 -3.72 -2.82
C LEU A 391 6.35 -3.44 -3.89
N TYR A 392 6.86 -2.21 -3.97
CA TYR A 392 8.02 -1.89 -4.80
C TYR A 392 9.28 -2.62 -4.30
N ASP A 393 9.56 -2.63 -3.00
CA ASP A 393 10.73 -3.31 -2.42
C ASP A 393 10.76 -4.81 -2.77
N ILE A 394 9.59 -5.46 -2.89
CA ILE A 394 9.49 -6.85 -3.38
C ILE A 394 9.93 -6.95 -4.84
N ILE A 395 9.47 -6.04 -5.69
CA ILE A 395 9.85 -6.01 -7.11
C ILE A 395 11.33 -5.69 -7.26
N GLU A 396 11.85 -4.77 -6.45
CA GLU A 396 13.28 -4.46 -6.36
C GLU A 396 14.09 -5.69 -6.01
N ALA A 397 13.81 -6.33 -4.87
CA ALA A 397 14.51 -7.55 -4.46
C ALA A 397 14.39 -8.68 -5.50
N THR A 398 13.24 -8.79 -6.16
CA THR A 398 13.00 -9.79 -7.21
C THR A 398 13.86 -9.52 -8.45
N LEU A 399 13.94 -8.28 -8.92
CA LEU A 399 14.70 -7.92 -10.11
C LEU A 399 16.21 -7.80 -9.84
N GLU A 400 16.62 -7.62 -8.58
CA GLU A 400 18.01 -7.77 -8.11
C GLU A 400 18.45 -9.24 -8.07
N PHE A 401 17.53 -10.16 -7.74
CA PHE A 401 17.79 -11.60 -7.81
C PHE A 401 17.96 -12.09 -9.26
N GLY A 402 17.12 -11.64 -10.18
CA GLY A 402 17.24 -11.97 -11.60
C GLY A 402 16.21 -11.29 -12.48
N SER A 403 16.43 -11.34 -13.79
CA SER A 403 15.45 -10.88 -14.77
C SER A 403 14.16 -11.73 -14.71
N LEU A 404 13.04 -11.19 -15.22
CA LEU A 404 11.78 -11.95 -15.25
C LEU A 404 11.92 -13.29 -15.97
N ALA A 405 12.72 -13.33 -17.05
CA ALA A 405 13.00 -14.56 -17.79
C ALA A 405 13.76 -15.61 -16.94
N GLU A 406 14.73 -15.19 -16.14
CA GLU A 406 15.49 -16.07 -15.24
C GLU A 406 14.61 -16.59 -14.11
N ILE A 407 13.79 -15.72 -13.51
CA ILE A 407 12.82 -16.10 -12.47
C ILE A 407 11.83 -17.14 -13.01
N MET A 408 11.28 -16.90 -14.19
CA MET A 408 10.41 -17.88 -14.85
C MET A 408 11.16 -19.19 -15.16
N GLY A 409 12.46 -19.11 -15.44
CA GLY A 409 13.35 -20.26 -15.57
C GLY A 409 13.38 -21.10 -14.28
N TYR A 410 13.69 -20.48 -13.14
CA TYR A 410 13.70 -21.15 -11.84
C TYR A 410 12.33 -21.72 -11.46
N LEU A 411 11.23 -21.03 -11.77
CA LEU A 411 9.87 -21.55 -11.52
C LEU A 411 9.54 -22.77 -12.39
N SER A 412 10.11 -22.83 -13.60
CA SER A 412 9.89 -23.95 -14.51
C SER A 412 10.73 -25.18 -14.18
N ASP A 413 11.92 -24.97 -13.59
CA ASP A 413 12.80 -26.03 -13.09
C ASP A 413 13.43 -25.62 -11.75
N PRO A 414 12.75 -25.88 -10.62
CA PRO A 414 13.21 -25.49 -9.29
C PRO A 414 14.56 -26.13 -8.91
N THR A 415 14.97 -27.22 -9.56
CA THR A 415 16.25 -27.88 -9.24
C THR A 415 17.45 -27.00 -9.57
N THR A 416 17.30 -26.08 -10.52
CA THR A 416 18.33 -25.10 -10.87
C THR A 416 18.62 -24.10 -9.74
N MET A 417 17.72 -23.96 -8.75
CA MET A 417 18.01 -23.14 -7.56
C MET A 417 19.11 -23.73 -6.67
N LEU A 418 19.44 -25.02 -6.82
CA LEU A 418 20.58 -25.63 -6.10
C LEU A 418 21.93 -25.11 -6.61
N GLU A 419 21.97 -24.53 -7.82
CA GLU A 419 23.17 -23.99 -8.44
C GLU A 419 23.43 -22.51 -8.07
N LEU A 420 22.59 -21.91 -7.23
CA LEU A 420 22.74 -20.52 -6.81
C LEU A 420 24.01 -20.33 -5.99
N THR A 421 24.70 -19.22 -6.26
CA THR A 421 25.81 -18.75 -5.42
C THR A 421 25.30 -18.18 -4.09
N ALA A 422 26.17 -18.03 -3.09
CA ALA A 422 25.83 -17.42 -1.81
C ALA A 422 25.18 -16.03 -1.96
N GLU A 423 25.73 -15.19 -2.84
CA GLU A 423 25.17 -13.86 -3.15
C GLU A 423 23.74 -13.96 -3.72
N GLN A 424 23.50 -14.89 -4.65
CA GLN A 424 22.17 -15.10 -5.21
C GLN A 424 21.20 -15.72 -4.17
N GLY A 425 21.70 -16.58 -3.27
CA GLY A 425 20.94 -17.10 -2.14
C GLY A 425 20.47 -15.98 -1.20
N THR A 426 21.33 -15.01 -0.92
CA THR A 426 20.96 -13.81 -0.15
C THR A 426 19.95 -12.94 -0.89
N ASN A 427 20.08 -12.78 -2.21
CA ASN A 427 19.06 -12.06 -2.99
C ASN A 427 17.71 -12.80 -2.95
N LEU A 428 17.70 -14.14 -3.00
CA LEU A 428 16.49 -14.93 -2.82
C LEU A 428 15.88 -14.74 -1.42
N ALA A 429 16.71 -14.76 -0.37
CA ALA A 429 16.27 -14.48 1.00
C ALA A 429 15.68 -13.07 1.12
N ASN A 430 16.26 -12.07 0.47
CA ASN A 430 15.76 -10.69 0.47
C ASN A 430 14.37 -10.55 -0.15
N ILE A 431 14.03 -11.35 -1.17
CA ILE A 431 12.65 -11.40 -1.70
C ILE A 431 11.68 -11.83 -0.60
N VAL A 432 12.02 -12.89 0.14
CA VAL A 432 11.17 -13.41 1.22
C VAL A 432 11.06 -12.40 2.37
N ARG A 433 12.15 -11.68 2.70
CA ARG A 433 12.11 -10.59 3.69
C ARG A 433 11.24 -9.43 3.25
N ALA A 434 11.38 -8.98 2.00
CA ALA A 434 10.58 -7.90 1.45
C ALA A 434 9.09 -8.27 1.47
N PHE A 435 8.77 -9.52 1.12
CA PHE A 435 7.41 -10.05 1.26
C PHE A 435 6.92 -10.01 2.71
N GLY A 436 7.76 -10.46 3.65
CA GLY A 436 7.48 -10.43 5.09
C GLY A 436 7.30 -9.03 5.69
N ASN A 437 7.72 -7.96 5.00
CA ASN A 437 7.55 -6.60 5.48
C ASN A 437 6.19 -5.97 5.13
N LEU A 438 5.38 -6.64 4.31
CA LEU A 438 4.02 -6.19 3.96
C LEU A 438 3.09 -6.26 5.17
N GLU A 439 2.46 -5.13 5.51
CA GLU A 439 1.43 -5.09 6.55
C GLU A 439 0.12 -5.73 6.07
N SER A 440 -0.13 -5.76 4.76
CA SER A 440 -1.28 -6.44 4.16
C SER A 440 -1.31 -7.96 4.42
N LEU A 441 -0.20 -8.55 4.87
CA LEU A 441 -0.16 -9.95 5.35
C LEU A 441 -1.01 -10.17 6.61
N ALA A 442 -1.50 -9.11 7.27
CA ALA A 442 -2.50 -9.20 8.32
C ALA A 442 -3.71 -10.07 7.89
N ILE A 443 -4.07 -10.05 6.60
CA ILE A 443 -5.14 -10.87 6.03
C ILE A 443 -4.88 -12.38 6.10
N ILE A 444 -3.65 -12.83 6.35
CA ILE A 444 -3.36 -14.27 6.53
C ILE A 444 -4.04 -14.80 7.79
N HIS A 445 -4.19 -13.99 8.84
CA HIS A 445 -4.93 -14.37 10.05
C HIS A 445 -6.39 -14.71 9.74
N LEU A 446 -6.98 -14.02 8.76
CA LEU A 446 -8.32 -14.31 8.27
C LEU A 446 -8.39 -15.68 7.58
N ALA A 447 -7.38 -16.01 6.78
CA ALA A 447 -7.26 -17.34 6.17
C ALA A 447 -7.06 -18.44 7.22
N ALA A 448 -6.32 -18.17 8.31
CA ALA A 448 -6.14 -19.09 9.42
C ALA A 448 -7.46 -19.34 10.20
N ASP A 449 -8.24 -18.30 10.50
CA ASP A 449 -9.55 -18.43 11.17
C ASP A 449 -10.52 -19.24 10.28
N PHE A 450 -10.53 -18.98 8.96
CA PHE A 450 -11.28 -19.80 8.02
C PHE A 450 -10.81 -21.25 8.00
N ALA A 451 -9.50 -21.49 7.96
CA ALA A 451 -8.95 -22.84 7.91
C ALA A 451 -9.41 -23.67 9.12
N VAL A 452 -9.37 -23.11 10.33
CA VAL A 452 -9.84 -23.75 11.58
C VAL A 452 -11.33 -24.08 11.56
N SER A 453 -12.14 -23.20 10.94
CA SER A 453 -13.58 -23.43 10.79
C SER A 453 -13.95 -24.43 9.69
N SER A 454 -13.01 -24.74 8.80
CA SER A 454 -13.30 -25.56 7.63
C SER A 454 -13.56 -27.02 8.04
N THR A 455 -14.57 -27.65 7.45
CA THR A 455 -14.84 -29.07 7.73
C THR A 455 -13.67 -29.96 7.34
N GLN A 456 -12.90 -29.57 6.31
CA GLN A 456 -11.71 -30.32 5.89
C GLN A 456 -10.62 -30.34 6.97
N ALA A 457 -10.35 -29.21 7.64
CA ALA A 457 -9.39 -29.18 8.74
C ALA A 457 -9.95 -29.90 9.97
N GLN A 458 -11.21 -29.67 10.32
CA GLN A 458 -11.85 -30.34 11.46
C GLN A 458 -11.92 -31.87 11.26
N ASP A 459 -12.12 -32.35 10.03
CA ASP A 459 -12.14 -33.79 9.74
C ASP A 459 -10.75 -34.45 9.88
N MET A 460 -9.66 -33.67 9.91
CA MET A 460 -8.33 -34.19 10.25
C MET A 460 -8.20 -34.50 11.74
N VAL A 461 -8.96 -33.79 12.60
CA VAL A 461 -8.95 -33.95 14.06
C VAL A 461 -10.02 -34.96 14.46
N THR A 462 -9.76 -36.25 14.22
CA THR A 462 -10.75 -37.31 14.46
C THR A 462 -10.93 -37.68 15.93
N TRP A 463 -9.97 -37.32 16.79
CA TRP A 463 -9.95 -37.68 18.21
C TRP A 463 -10.73 -36.74 19.11
N VAL A 464 -10.96 -35.51 18.67
CA VAL A 464 -11.81 -34.56 19.38
C VAL A 464 -13.26 -34.73 18.91
N ASP A 465 -14.18 -34.61 19.86
CA ASP A 465 -15.61 -34.66 19.59
C ASP A 465 -15.99 -33.60 18.54
N PRO A 466 -16.85 -33.91 17.55
CA PRO A 466 -17.16 -32.99 16.45
C PRO A 466 -17.63 -31.59 16.85
N ALA A 467 -18.20 -31.45 18.06
CA ALA A 467 -18.65 -30.17 18.58
C ALA A 467 -17.50 -29.26 19.07
N ASP A 468 -16.35 -29.85 19.42
CA ASP A 468 -15.24 -29.17 20.09
C ASP A 468 -13.99 -29.03 19.19
N ARG A 469 -13.98 -29.64 18.00
CA ARG A 469 -12.84 -29.63 17.06
C ARG A 469 -12.38 -28.24 16.66
N GLU A 470 -13.31 -27.34 16.40
CA GLU A 470 -12.99 -25.95 16.05
C GLU A 470 -12.31 -25.23 17.21
N ALA A 471 -12.81 -25.43 18.44
CA ALA A 471 -12.24 -24.82 19.63
C ALA A 471 -10.81 -25.33 19.89
N TYR A 472 -10.62 -26.65 19.78
CA TYR A 472 -9.30 -27.27 19.88
C TYR A 472 -8.32 -26.69 18.83
N LEU A 473 -8.69 -26.66 17.55
CA LEU A 473 -7.85 -26.08 16.51
C LEU A 473 -7.57 -24.58 16.71
N THR A 474 -8.53 -23.83 17.28
CA THR A 474 -8.33 -22.41 17.61
C THR A 474 -7.32 -22.23 18.75
N GLU A 475 -7.36 -23.12 19.75
CA GLU A 475 -6.43 -23.13 20.88
C GLU A 475 -5.01 -23.50 20.41
N GLU A 476 -4.87 -24.58 19.64
CA GLU A 476 -3.58 -25.04 19.11
C GLU A 476 -2.94 -24.01 18.15
N LEU A 477 -3.75 -23.22 17.43
CA LEU A 477 -3.24 -22.16 16.54
C LEU A 477 -3.30 -20.76 17.17
N SER A 478 -3.51 -20.65 18.48
CA SER A 478 -3.59 -19.36 19.19
C SER A 478 -2.33 -18.52 19.03
N PHE A 479 -1.15 -19.12 18.91
CA PHE A 479 0.12 -18.43 18.66
C PHE A 479 0.09 -17.57 17.36
N ILE A 480 -0.73 -17.94 16.38
CA ILE A 480 -0.97 -17.13 15.17
C ILE A 480 -1.90 -15.96 15.49
N PHE A 481 -3.01 -16.21 16.19
CA PHE A 481 -4.04 -15.19 16.43
C PHE A 481 -3.67 -14.17 17.51
N ASP A 482 -2.87 -14.56 18.50
CA ASP A 482 -2.48 -13.72 19.64
C ASP A 482 -1.37 -12.72 19.27
N ASN A 483 -0.73 -12.89 18.11
CA ASN A 483 0.33 -12.03 17.61
C ASN A 483 -0.02 -11.48 16.21
N ALA A 484 -0.52 -10.24 16.15
CA ALA A 484 -0.88 -9.59 14.89
C ALA A 484 0.29 -9.48 13.88
N ASP A 485 1.52 -9.44 14.39
CA ASP A 485 2.74 -9.35 13.59
C ASP A 485 3.40 -10.73 13.37
N PHE A 486 2.69 -11.84 13.64
CA PHE A 486 3.26 -13.20 13.55
C PHE A 486 3.96 -13.46 12.20
N PHE A 487 3.39 -12.96 11.11
CA PHE A 487 3.96 -13.04 9.77
C PHE A 487 4.81 -11.83 9.38
N ILE A 488 4.66 -10.69 10.06
CA ILE A 488 5.09 -9.37 9.57
C ILE A 488 6.40 -8.93 10.25
N GLY A 489 7.28 -8.29 9.48
CA GLY A 489 8.46 -7.60 9.98
C GLY A 489 9.66 -8.49 10.29
N GLU A 490 10.68 -7.90 10.93
CA GLU A 490 12.01 -8.51 11.11
C GLU A 490 12.00 -9.78 11.99
N THR A 491 10.99 -9.94 12.84
CA THR A 491 10.83 -11.10 13.72
C THR A 491 9.71 -12.05 13.28
N GLY A 492 9.01 -11.74 12.18
CA GLY A 492 7.91 -12.54 11.65
C GLY A 492 8.37 -13.84 10.98
N GLN A 493 7.42 -14.72 10.66
CA GLN A 493 7.72 -16.03 10.05
C GLN A 493 8.49 -15.92 8.73
N PHE A 494 8.16 -14.96 7.86
CA PHE A 494 8.86 -14.80 6.59
C PHE A 494 10.33 -14.39 6.78
N ALA A 495 10.63 -13.54 7.77
CA ALA A 495 12.02 -13.19 8.09
C ALA A 495 12.81 -14.40 8.61
N ARG A 496 12.18 -15.27 9.42
CA ARG A 496 12.79 -16.53 9.89
C ARG A 496 13.07 -17.50 8.75
N ILE A 497 12.12 -17.64 7.82
CA ILE A 497 12.31 -18.43 6.59
C ILE A 497 13.44 -17.85 5.74
N ALA A 498 13.52 -16.53 5.58
CA ALA A 498 14.61 -15.90 4.86
C ALA A 498 15.98 -16.16 5.52
N ASN A 499 16.05 -16.14 6.85
CA ASN A 499 17.28 -16.48 7.58
C ASN A 499 17.69 -17.94 7.38
N LEU A 500 16.73 -18.86 7.24
CA LEU A 500 17.02 -20.24 6.86
C LEU A 500 17.59 -20.32 5.43
N ILE A 501 17.03 -19.56 4.47
CA ILE A 501 17.56 -19.52 3.10
C ILE A 501 19.01 -19.01 3.11
N ASP A 502 19.31 -17.94 3.83
CA ASP A 502 20.69 -17.45 3.99
C ASP A 502 21.61 -18.52 4.61
N ALA A 503 21.13 -19.25 5.61
CA ALA A 503 21.90 -20.34 6.22
C ALA A 503 22.15 -21.52 5.25
N ILE A 504 21.24 -21.80 4.33
CA ILE A 504 21.42 -22.86 3.32
C ILE A 504 22.50 -22.47 2.31
N PHE A 505 22.50 -21.23 1.83
CA PHE A 505 23.40 -20.77 0.77
C PHE A 505 24.68 -20.08 1.27
N THR A 506 24.89 -19.94 2.58
CA THR A 506 26.07 -19.25 3.15
C THR A 506 27.40 -19.89 2.74
N ASP A 507 28.40 -19.05 2.48
CA ASP A 507 29.80 -19.44 2.24
C ASP A 507 30.67 -19.34 3.51
N GLU A 508 30.09 -18.92 4.64
CA GLU A 508 30.81 -18.71 5.92
C GLU A 508 31.52 -19.99 6.40
N PHE A 509 30.93 -21.15 6.15
CA PHE A 509 31.43 -22.47 6.56
C PHE A 509 32.12 -23.22 5.41
N GLY A 510 32.44 -22.54 4.31
CA GLY A 510 33.04 -23.09 3.09
C GLY A 510 32.01 -23.39 1.98
N ASP A 511 32.50 -23.56 0.75
CA ASP A 511 31.67 -23.81 -0.44
C ASP A 511 30.97 -25.19 -0.33
N VAL A 512 29.72 -25.19 0.14
CA VAL A 512 28.86 -26.38 0.14
C VAL A 512 28.19 -26.51 -1.23
N ASP A 513 28.51 -27.58 -1.96
CA ASP A 513 27.90 -27.87 -3.27
C ASP A 513 26.54 -28.56 -3.06
N LEU A 514 25.47 -27.76 -3.06
CA LEU A 514 24.09 -28.24 -2.87
C LEU A 514 23.66 -29.21 -3.97
N THR A 515 24.15 -29.03 -5.20
CA THR A 515 23.88 -29.94 -6.31
C THR A 515 24.51 -31.30 -6.05
N ALA A 516 25.79 -31.32 -5.65
CA ALA A 516 26.49 -32.56 -5.28
C ALA A 516 25.83 -33.25 -4.07
N LEU A 517 25.36 -32.48 -3.07
CA LEU A 517 24.60 -33.02 -1.93
C LEU A 517 23.27 -33.66 -2.38
N ALA A 518 22.52 -32.99 -3.25
CA ALA A 518 21.25 -33.51 -3.76
C ALA A 518 21.46 -34.79 -4.58
N GLU A 519 22.48 -34.84 -5.45
CA GLU A 519 22.86 -36.04 -6.20
C GLU A 519 23.30 -37.20 -5.29
N ALA A 520 24.01 -36.86 -4.20
CA ALA A 520 24.49 -37.83 -3.21
C ALA A 520 23.41 -38.29 -2.23
N SER A 521 22.21 -37.70 -2.21
CA SER A 521 21.13 -38.02 -1.25
C SER A 521 20.74 -39.52 -1.21
N SER A 522 21.01 -40.25 -2.28
CA SER A 522 20.76 -41.70 -2.38
C SER A 522 21.93 -42.58 -1.91
N ASP A 523 23.11 -42.02 -1.70
CA ASP A 523 24.29 -42.67 -1.13
C ASP A 523 24.65 -41.99 0.21
N PRO A 524 24.23 -42.56 1.35
CA PRO A 524 24.51 -42.01 2.67
C PRO A 524 26.00 -41.75 2.94
N THR A 525 26.89 -42.55 2.34
CA THR A 525 28.35 -42.42 2.50
C THR A 525 28.83 -41.13 1.85
N GLN A 526 28.42 -40.92 0.60
CA GLN A 526 28.81 -39.77 -0.19
C GLN A 526 28.13 -38.50 0.34
N PHE A 527 26.87 -38.60 0.76
CA PHE A 527 26.10 -37.50 1.34
C PHE A 527 26.79 -36.96 2.60
N LEU A 528 27.12 -37.82 3.57
CA LEU A 528 27.80 -37.42 4.80
C LEU A 528 29.21 -36.86 4.54
N ALA A 529 29.91 -37.36 3.53
CA ALA A 529 31.25 -36.88 3.19
C ALA A 529 31.27 -35.47 2.57
N LEU A 530 30.15 -35.03 1.99
CA LEU A 530 29.99 -33.71 1.36
C LEU A 530 29.46 -32.65 2.31
N GLN A 531 29.09 -33.03 3.53
CA GLN A 531 28.51 -32.14 4.53
C GLN A 531 29.57 -31.45 5.39
N ASN A 532 29.22 -30.26 5.88
CA ASN A 532 29.97 -29.54 6.90
C ASN A 532 29.16 -29.50 8.21
N GLU A 533 29.78 -29.92 9.32
CA GLU A 533 29.13 -29.99 10.65
C GLU A 533 28.64 -28.62 11.16
N GLU A 534 29.44 -27.56 10.98
CA GLU A 534 29.09 -26.20 11.42
C GLU A 534 27.95 -25.61 10.58
N TRP A 535 27.97 -25.87 9.27
CA TRP A 535 26.89 -25.49 8.36
C TRP A 535 25.56 -26.16 8.73
N ILE A 536 25.59 -27.47 9.00
CA ILE A 536 24.40 -28.22 9.43
C ILE A 536 23.89 -27.73 10.77
N SER A 537 24.79 -27.47 11.73
CA SER A 537 24.41 -26.88 13.01
C SER A 537 23.67 -25.56 12.82
N ASN A 538 24.17 -24.69 11.94
CA ASN A 538 23.54 -23.41 11.64
C ASN A 538 22.14 -23.59 11.01
N ILE A 539 21.99 -24.54 10.08
CA ILE A 539 20.68 -24.87 9.49
C ILE A 539 19.71 -25.35 10.56
N PHE A 540 20.10 -26.26 11.46
CA PHE A 540 19.23 -26.71 12.55
C PHE A 540 18.81 -25.55 13.45
N THR A 541 19.74 -24.67 13.82
CA THR A 541 19.40 -23.46 14.58
C THR A 541 18.36 -22.62 13.85
N LYS A 542 18.51 -22.38 12.55
CA LYS A 542 17.54 -21.60 11.75
C LYS A 542 16.20 -22.30 11.58
N ILE A 543 16.16 -23.63 11.49
CA ILE A 543 14.91 -24.40 11.48
C ILE A 543 14.17 -24.21 12.81
N THR A 544 14.87 -24.28 13.94
CA THR A 544 14.25 -24.08 15.27
C THR A 544 13.77 -22.65 15.51
N GLU A 545 14.31 -21.67 14.79
CA GLU A 545 13.82 -20.28 14.86
C GLU A 545 12.45 -20.12 14.17
N ILE A 546 12.03 -21.05 13.28
CA ILE A 546 10.71 -20.99 12.62
C ILE A 546 9.63 -21.39 13.62
N GLU A 547 8.94 -20.40 14.19
CA GLU A 547 7.91 -20.59 15.22
C GLU A 547 6.80 -21.52 14.75
N MET A 548 6.31 -21.31 13.51
CA MET A 548 5.24 -22.13 12.97
C MET A 548 5.60 -23.62 12.97
N LEU A 549 6.87 -23.96 12.75
CA LEU A 549 7.30 -25.36 12.77
C LEU A 549 7.29 -25.91 14.19
N VAL A 550 7.80 -25.13 15.16
CA VAL A 550 7.93 -25.56 16.56
C VAL A 550 6.56 -25.68 17.24
N GLU A 551 5.71 -24.67 17.09
CA GLU A 551 4.39 -24.59 17.73
C GLU A 551 3.38 -25.59 17.14
N LEU A 552 3.60 -26.09 15.91
CA LEU A 552 2.74 -27.11 15.29
C LEU A 552 3.11 -28.56 15.65
N ILE A 553 4.23 -28.79 16.34
CA ILE A 553 4.64 -30.16 16.70
C ILE A 553 3.60 -30.86 17.59
N PRO A 554 3.09 -30.24 18.67
CA PRO A 554 1.98 -30.77 19.48
C PRO A 554 0.81 -31.32 18.65
N LEU A 555 0.27 -30.49 17.77
CA LEU A 555 -0.84 -30.87 16.88
C LEU A 555 -0.45 -32.04 15.94
N GLY A 556 0.77 -32.05 15.44
CA GLY A 556 1.31 -33.15 14.62
C GLY A 556 1.45 -34.46 15.39
N VAL A 557 1.86 -34.39 16.66
CA VAL A 557 1.96 -35.52 17.58
C VAL A 557 0.57 -36.10 17.86
N ASP A 558 -0.41 -35.25 18.17
CA ASP A 558 -1.79 -35.68 18.39
C ASP A 558 -2.35 -36.37 17.13
N TYR A 559 -2.14 -35.78 15.95
CA TYR A 559 -2.52 -36.42 14.70
C TYR A 559 -1.88 -37.79 14.52
N ALA A 560 -0.58 -37.93 14.81
CA ALA A 560 0.13 -39.19 14.69
C ALA A 560 -0.39 -40.24 15.68
N LEU A 561 -0.60 -39.87 16.95
CA LEU A 561 -1.09 -40.77 17.99
C LEU A 561 -2.50 -41.27 17.69
N TYR A 562 -3.42 -40.36 17.39
CA TYR A 562 -4.82 -40.71 17.30
C TYR A 562 -5.29 -41.14 15.91
N SER A 563 -4.62 -40.67 14.84
CA SER A 563 -5.00 -41.00 13.47
C SER A 563 -4.11 -42.08 12.87
N ALA A 564 -2.78 -41.89 12.93
CA ALA A 564 -1.83 -42.79 12.27
C ALA A 564 -1.59 -44.09 13.05
N LEU A 565 -1.50 -44.00 14.38
CA LEU A 565 -1.36 -45.17 15.26
C LEU A 565 -2.73 -45.75 15.66
N GLY A 566 -3.75 -44.89 15.83
CA GLY A 566 -5.15 -45.30 15.98
C GLY A 566 -5.34 -46.30 17.13
N ASP A 567 -6.01 -47.43 16.87
CA ASP A 567 -6.27 -48.49 17.86
C ASP A 567 -5.01 -49.19 18.41
N GLN A 568 -3.81 -48.87 17.91
CA GLN A 568 -2.55 -49.47 18.40
C GLN A 568 -2.10 -48.88 19.73
N VAL A 569 -2.59 -47.69 20.09
CA VAL A 569 -2.32 -47.01 21.36
C VAL A 569 -3.66 -46.87 22.09
N ASP A 570 -3.70 -47.25 23.38
CA ASP A 570 -4.91 -47.06 24.19
C ASP A 570 -5.18 -45.55 24.34
N ALA A 571 -6.46 -45.15 24.34
CA ALA A 571 -6.84 -43.74 24.41
C ALA A 571 -6.28 -43.03 25.65
N ALA A 572 -6.23 -43.70 26.81
CA ALA A 572 -5.65 -43.11 28.02
C ALA A 572 -4.14 -42.90 27.89
N LEU A 573 -3.44 -43.84 27.25
CA LEU A 573 -2.00 -43.69 26.98
C LEU A 573 -1.74 -42.61 25.93
N ALA A 574 -2.61 -42.46 24.94
CA ALA A 574 -2.52 -41.39 23.96
C ALA A 574 -2.72 -40.00 24.61
N ASP A 575 -3.68 -39.87 25.54
CA ASP A 575 -3.91 -38.63 26.31
C ASP A 575 -2.69 -38.28 27.19
N GLU A 576 -2.09 -39.29 27.83
CA GLU A 576 -0.89 -39.14 28.64
C GLU A 576 0.33 -38.72 27.80
N ILE A 577 0.52 -39.33 26.62
CA ILE A 577 1.59 -38.94 25.69
C ILE A 577 1.35 -37.52 25.18
N SER A 578 0.13 -37.19 24.73
CA SER A 578 -0.23 -35.84 24.26
C SER A 578 0.09 -34.77 25.30
N THR A 579 -0.34 -34.99 26.55
CA THR A 579 -0.06 -34.07 27.67
C THR A 579 1.44 -33.91 27.89
N ALA A 580 2.19 -35.01 27.93
CA ALA A 580 3.63 -34.96 28.14
C ALA A 580 4.36 -34.25 26.98
N MET A 581 3.90 -34.41 25.74
CA MET A 581 4.50 -33.79 24.55
C MET A 581 4.21 -32.29 24.45
N ASN A 582 3.12 -31.80 25.06
CA ASN A 582 2.80 -30.38 25.14
C ASN A 582 3.68 -29.62 26.15
N GLU A 583 4.29 -30.31 27.11
CA GLU A 583 5.20 -29.71 28.09
C GLU A 583 6.65 -29.63 27.60
N ILE A 584 6.96 -30.19 26.42
CA ILE A 584 8.32 -30.25 25.88
C ILE A 584 8.73 -28.92 25.25
N GLU A 585 9.93 -28.47 25.60
CA GLU A 585 10.61 -27.36 24.91
C GLU A 585 11.15 -27.85 23.56
N TRP A 586 10.29 -27.83 22.54
CA TRP A 586 10.57 -28.40 21.21
C TRP A 586 11.74 -27.74 20.49
N ASP A 587 12.00 -26.46 20.72
CA ASP A 587 13.17 -25.76 20.19
C ASP A 587 14.47 -26.39 20.70
N THR A 588 14.53 -26.68 22.00
CA THR A 588 15.66 -27.34 22.65
C THR A 588 15.79 -28.80 22.20
N GLU A 589 14.68 -29.52 22.08
CA GLU A 589 14.68 -30.90 21.60
C GLU A 589 15.18 -31.00 20.15
N LEU A 590 14.73 -30.13 19.25
CA LEU A 590 15.18 -30.10 17.86
C LEU A 590 16.67 -29.74 17.75
N GLN A 591 17.17 -28.83 18.58
CA GLN A 591 18.61 -28.54 18.68
C GLN A 591 19.40 -29.74 19.22
N ASN A 592 18.84 -30.49 20.16
CA ASN A 592 19.43 -31.72 20.65
C ASN A 592 19.50 -32.79 19.54
N ILE A 593 18.43 -32.95 18.75
CA ILE A 593 18.42 -33.83 17.55
C ILE A 593 19.51 -33.41 16.56
N GLY A 594 19.64 -32.11 16.28
CA GLY A 594 20.71 -31.58 15.43
C GLY A 594 22.11 -31.89 15.99
N SER A 595 22.28 -31.78 17.30
CA SER A 595 23.53 -32.13 17.99
C SER A 595 23.83 -33.63 17.90
N ILE A 596 22.83 -34.49 18.08
CA ILE A 596 22.95 -35.95 17.90
C ILE A 596 23.38 -36.26 16.47
N TYR A 597 22.77 -35.59 15.48
CA TYR A 597 23.12 -35.77 14.07
C TYR A 597 24.61 -35.44 13.82
N ILE A 598 25.09 -34.30 14.34
CA ILE A 598 26.49 -33.88 14.21
C ILE A 598 27.44 -34.86 14.91
N GLU A 599 27.11 -35.35 16.10
CA GLU A 599 27.95 -36.36 16.75
C GLU A 599 27.90 -37.71 16.00
N ALA A 600 26.77 -38.05 15.41
CA ALA A 600 26.61 -39.25 14.60
C ALA A 600 27.41 -39.17 13.28
N THR A 601 27.54 -37.99 12.66
CA THR A 601 28.40 -37.83 11.47
C THR A 601 29.88 -38.02 11.80
N LYS A 602 30.34 -37.59 13.00
CA LYS A 602 31.71 -37.82 13.50
C LYS A 602 32.06 -39.29 13.70
N LEU A 603 31.07 -40.14 13.96
CA LEU A 603 31.25 -41.60 14.01
C LEU A 603 31.59 -42.21 12.64
N GLY A 604 31.51 -41.44 11.56
CA GLY A 604 31.83 -41.93 10.22
C GLY A 604 30.83 -42.99 9.77
N ILE A 605 29.53 -42.80 10.05
CA ILE A 605 28.43 -43.72 9.65
C ILE A 605 28.44 -44.00 8.13
N ALA A 606 29.13 -43.18 7.34
CA ALA A 606 29.52 -43.48 5.97
C ALA A 606 30.16 -44.88 5.78
N ALA A 607 30.94 -45.39 6.73
CA ALA A 607 31.52 -46.74 6.68
C ALA A 607 30.51 -47.89 6.94
N LEU A 608 29.30 -47.58 7.43
CA LEU A 608 28.24 -48.53 7.79
C LEU A 608 27.38 -48.98 6.61
N GLY A 609 27.44 -48.27 5.48
CA GLY A 609 26.64 -48.57 4.27
C GLY A 609 27.20 -49.69 3.38
N GLY A 610 28.40 -50.20 3.68
CA GLY A 610 29.02 -51.31 2.96
C GLY A 610 28.70 -52.69 3.53
N ASP A 611 29.01 -53.76 2.77
CA ASP A 611 29.01 -55.19 3.17
C ASP A 611 30.09 -55.47 4.26
N THR A 612 30.22 -54.59 5.26
CA THR A 612 31.27 -54.62 6.29
C THR A 612 30.80 -55.45 7.47
N ASP A 613 31.68 -56.34 7.96
CA ASP A 613 31.40 -57.22 9.09
C ASP A 613 31.10 -56.39 10.36
N THR A 614 29.93 -56.59 10.96
CA THR A 614 29.41 -55.79 12.09
C THR A 614 30.36 -55.76 13.29
N MET A 615 31.19 -56.81 13.43
CA MET A 615 32.24 -56.89 14.46
C MET A 615 33.39 -55.91 14.26
N VAL A 616 33.76 -55.59 13.01
CA VAL A 616 34.83 -54.63 12.70
C VAL A 616 34.36 -53.20 13.00
N ILE A 617 33.09 -52.93 12.68
CA ILE A 617 32.40 -51.68 13.01
C ILE A 617 32.37 -51.48 14.54
N VAL A 618 31.95 -52.51 15.28
CA VAL A 618 31.91 -52.43 16.75
C VAL A 618 33.32 -52.22 17.32
N ASP A 619 34.35 -52.89 16.80
CA ASP A 619 35.73 -52.72 17.26
C ASP A 619 36.28 -51.31 16.96
N GLU A 620 35.94 -50.72 15.81
CA GLU A 620 36.33 -49.37 15.42
C GLU A 620 35.64 -48.29 16.26
N VAL A 621 34.33 -48.42 16.48
CA VAL A 621 33.56 -47.52 17.35
C VAL A 621 34.04 -47.61 18.80
N VAL A 622 34.23 -48.84 19.32
CA VAL A 622 34.68 -49.07 20.71
C VAL A 622 36.11 -48.57 20.94
N THR A 623 36.99 -48.67 19.94
CA THR A 623 38.41 -48.31 20.09
C THR A 623 38.67 -46.82 19.85
N ASN A 624 37.98 -46.19 18.90
CA ASN A 624 38.32 -44.85 18.43
C ASN A 624 37.23 -43.79 18.66
N HIS A 625 35.98 -44.18 18.94
CA HIS A 625 34.83 -43.26 18.99
C HIS A 625 33.91 -43.45 20.20
N MET A 626 34.37 -44.13 21.26
CA MET A 626 33.57 -44.41 22.46
C MET A 626 33.07 -43.13 23.14
N ASP A 627 33.88 -42.06 23.18
CA ASP A 627 33.48 -40.78 23.78
C ASP A 627 32.33 -40.12 23.01
N THR A 628 32.35 -40.17 21.68
CA THR A 628 31.25 -39.71 20.82
C THR A 628 30.01 -40.58 20.98
N LEU A 629 30.17 -41.91 21.10
CA LEU A 629 29.04 -42.81 21.36
C LEU A 629 28.39 -42.52 22.72
N ARG A 630 29.18 -42.28 23.77
CA ARG A 630 28.67 -41.87 25.08
C ARG A 630 27.93 -40.54 25.02
N LEU A 631 28.46 -39.56 24.30
CA LEU A 631 27.79 -38.27 24.11
C LEU A 631 26.46 -38.40 23.36
N ILE A 632 26.39 -39.26 22.34
CA ILE A 632 25.13 -39.56 21.64
C ILE A 632 24.13 -40.21 22.60
N VAL A 633 24.59 -41.17 23.43
CA VAL A 633 23.73 -41.86 24.41
C VAL A 633 23.26 -40.90 25.50
N GLU A 634 24.12 -40.01 26.01
CA GLU A 634 23.77 -38.92 26.92
C GLU A 634 22.70 -38.03 26.29
N LYS A 635 22.90 -37.61 25.04
CA LYS A 635 21.93 -36.76 24.34
C LYS A 635 20.58 -37.43 24.09
N ILE A 636 20.57 -38.73 23.79
CA ILE A 636 19.33 -39.49 23.54
C ILE A 636 18.59 -39.82 24.83
N PHE A 637 19.29 -40.21 25.89
CA PHE A 637 18.66 -40.81 27.08
C PHE A 637 18.75 -39.97 28.35
N GLU A 638 19.54 -38.90 28.37
CA GLU A 638 19.62 -37.94 29.47
C GLU A 638 19.05 -36.58 29.05
N ASP A 639 19.51 -36.01 27.92
CA ASP A 639 19.12 -34.66 27.50
C ASP A 639 17.78 -34.58 26.76
N SER A 640 17.35 -35.65 26.07
CA SER A 640 16.11 -35.65 25.27
C SER A 640 14.87 -35.69 26.17
N GLN A 641 14.05 -34.64 26.09
CA GLN A 641 12.80 -34.56 26.85
C GLN A 641 11.78 -35.57 26.30
N VAL A 642 11.77 -35.77 24.99
CA VAL A 642 10.86 -36.74 24.32
C VAL A 642 11.15 -38.16 24.76
N VAL A 643 12.43 -38.58 24.75
CA VAL A 643 12.80 -39.94 25.14
C VAL A 643 12.54 -40.17 26.62
N ASN A 644 12.83 -39.18 27.47
CA ASN A 644 12.55 -39.27 28.90
C ASN A 644 11.05 -39.42 29.17
N ALA A 645 10.20 -38.60 28.55
CA ALA A 645 8.75 -38.71 28.65
C ALA A 645 8.24 -40.07 28.14
N ALA A 646 8.76 -40.53 26.99
CA ALA A 646 8.38 -41.84 26.43
C ALA A 646 8.79 -43.00 27.35
N LEU A 647 9.97 -42.94 27.97
CA LEU A 647 10.43 -43.94 28.93
C LEU A 647 9.60 -43.92 30.21
N GLU A 648 9.25 -42.74 30.73
CA GLU A 648 8.39 -42.63 31.90
C GLU A 648 7.02 -43.30 31.65
N LEU A 649 6.42 -43.04 30.49
CA LEU A 649 5.10 -43.59 30.12
C LEU A 649 5.16 -45.09 29.75
N ALA A 650 6.21 -45.54 29.06
CA ALA A 650 6.32 -46.92 28.58
C ALA A 650 6.88 -47.89 29.62
N SER A 651 7.72 -47.43 30.55
CA SER A 651 8.40 -48.29 31.52
C SER A 651 7.45 -49.18 32.34
N PRO A 652 6.34 -48.67 32.91
CA PRO A 652 5.41 -49.50 33.67
C PRO A 652 4.85 -50.66 32.85
N ALA A 653 4.43 -50.38 31.60
CA ALA A 653 3.87 -51.39 30.70
C ALA A 653 4.92 -52.43 30.26
N ILE A 654 6.16 -52.01 30.00
CA ILE A 654 7.26 -52.90 29.61
C ILE A 654 7.61 -53.84 30.78
N ILE A 655 7.68 -53.34 32.01
CA ILE A 655 7.99 -54.17 33.19
C ILE A 655 6.90 -55.23 33.39
N ASP A 656 5.63 -54.84 33.30
CA ASP A 656 4.50 -55.75 33.46
C ASP A 656 4.45 -56.83 32.37
N GLN A 657 4.90 -56.50 31.16
CA GLN A 657 4.94 -57.45 30.05
C GLN A 657 6.10 -58.45 30.15
N PHE A 658 7.29 -58.00 30.56
CA PHE A 658 8.51 -58.81 30.50
C PHE A 658 8.90 -59.45 31.84
N VAL A 659 8.45 -58.90 32.96
CA VAL A 659 8.74 -59.43 34.31
C VAL A 659 7.53 -60.19 34.84
N THR A 660 7.47 -61.48 34.48
CA THR A 660 6.35 -62.37 34.86
C THR A 660 6.39 -62.86 36.31
N ASP A 661 7.50 -62.65 37.02
CA ASP A 661 7.65 -63.03 38.43
C ASP A 661 7.19 -61.86 39.31
N GLU A 662 6.15 -62.09 40.11
CA GLU A 662 5.48 -61.07 40.94
C GLU A 662 6.41 -60.45 42.00
N LEU A 663 7.37 -61.21 42.53
CA LEU A 663 8.36 -60.69 43.48
C LEU A 663 9.44 -59.87 42.77
N LEU A 664 9.85 -60.30 41.57
CA LEU A 664 10.82 -59.56 40.77
C LEU A 664 10.21 -58.26 40.21
N ASN A 665 8.94 -58.30 39.79
CA ASN A 665 8.20 -57.13 39.34
C ASN A 665 8.09 -56.10 40.48
N ASP A 666 7.63 -56.50 41.68
CA ASP A 666 7.53 -55.59 42.83
C ASP A 666 8.88 -54.95 43.22
N VAL A 667 9.98 -55.69 43.09
CA VAL A 667 11.34 -55.16 43.33
C VAL A 667 11.78 -54.21 42.22
N VAL A 668 11.54 -54.54 40.96
CA VAL A 668 11.91 -53.70 39.80
C VAL A 668 11.11 -52.40 39.81
N THR A 669 9.79 -52.47 40.03
CA THR A 669 8.91 -51.30 40.10
C THR A 669 9.28 -50.37 41.27
N LYS A 670 9.63 -50.91 42.44
CA LYS A 670 10.16 -50.11 43.58
C LYS A 670 11.57 -49.54 43.36
N THR A 671 12.31 -50.08 42.42
CA THR A 671 13.64 -49.57 42.05
C THR A 671 13.53 -48.47 41.00
N LEU A 672 12.52 -48.56 40.13
CA LEU A 672 12.26 -47.60 39.07
C LEU A 672 11.42 -46.40 39.54
N MET A 673 10.59 -46.55 40.57
CA MET A 673 9.71 -45.51 41.12
C MET A 673 9.96 -45.31 42.62
N SER A 674 10.24 -44.08 43.07
CA SER A 674 10.43 -43.81 44.52
C SER A 674 9.12 -43.96 45.31
N ASP A 675 7.97 -43.73 44.67
CA ASP A 675 6.63 -44.04 45.18
C ASP A 675 5.80 -44.80 44.12
N PRO A 676 5.62 -46.12 44.26
CA PRO A 676 4.82 -46.94 43.34
C PRO A 676 3.34 -46.52 43.25
N ALA A 677 2.81 -45.76 44.21
CA ALA A 677 1.44 -45.23 44.16
C ALA A 677 1.32 -43.94 43.34
N SER A 678 2.45 -43.29 43.03
CA SER A 678 2.50 -42.05 42.23
C SER A 678 2.62 -42.32 40.73
N GLY A 679 3.14 -43.49 40.33
CA GLY A 679 3.39 -43.83 38.92
C GLY A 679 4.61 -43.15 38.29
N VAL A 680 5.26 -42.22 39.00
CA VAL A 680 6.41 -41.44 38.51
C VAL A 680 7.68 -42.30 38.51
N VAL A 681 8.38 -42.32 37.38
CA VAL A 681 9.64 -43.08 37.20
C VAL A 681 10.83 -42.17 37.54
N ASP A 682 11.52 -42.44 38.66
CA ASP A 682 12.68 -41.66 39.13
C ASP A 682 14.04 -42.25 38.68
N PHE A 683 14.01 -43.16 37.70
CA PHE A 683 15.19 -43.87 37.23
C PHE A 683 15.80 -43.20 36.00
N ASN A 684 17.07 -42.78 36.11
CA ASN A 684 17.80 -42.19 35.00
C ASN A 684 18.37 -43.30 34.10
N PHE A 685 17.62 -43.67 33.06
CA PHE A 685 18.00 -44.70 32.11
C PHE A 685 19.29 -44.35 31.36
N GLY A 686 19.48 -43.09 30.97
CA GLY A 686 20.67 -42.66 30.25
C GLY A 686 21.95 -42.80 31.07
N GLN A 687 21.92 -42.40 32.33
CA GLN A 687 23.06 -42.53 33.24
C GLN A 687 23.46 -44.00 33.45
N GLU A 688 22.48 -44.91 33.55
CA GLU A 688 22.75 -46.33 33.71
C GLU A 688 23.28 -46.98 32.41
N ILE A 689 22.78 -46.57 31.24
CA ILE A 689 23.33 -47.01 29.95
C ILE A 689 24.77 -46.49 29.77
N ASN A 690 25.02 -45.21 30.11
CA ASN A 690 26.35 -44.61 30.08
C ASN A 690 27.33 -45.24 31.07
N ASN A 691 26.86 -45.70 32.23
CA ASN A 691 27.69 -46.44 33.19
C ASN A 691 28.09 -47.84 32.68
N ILE A 692 27.29 -48.42 31.78
CA ILE A 692 27.55 -49.74 31.17
C ILE A 692 28.55 -49.63 30.01
N LEU A 693 28.53 -48.52 29.26
CA LEU A 693 29.45 -48.19 28.15
C LEU A 693 30.79 -47.65 28.66
#